data_AF-A0A352WPQ7-F1
#
_entry.id   AF-A0A352WPQ7-F1
#
_cell.length_a   1.000
_cell.length_b   1.000
_cell.length_c   1.000
_cell.angle_alpha   90.00
_cell.angle_beta   90.00
_cell.angle_gamma   90.00
#
_symmetry.space_group_name_H-M   'P 1'
#
loop_
_entity.id
_entity.type
_entity.pdbx_description
1 polymer ?
#
loop_
_entity_poly.entity_id
_entity_poly.type
_entity_poly.pdbx_seq_one_letter_code
_entity_poly.pdbx_strand_id
1 'polypeptide(L)'
;MKRIVRPSFFTRPTVNFKRWFIPLLLAPAFSANAQGVEWSEKDLARSVHRAEQTFKGGEMSRAYGLFAHLVSVAGDRAFLHYRFGATCTFTSQRLNEAIEHLEIARELGILETEEAAGWHYYKARYHHARFEFDQAAVHLRSAIDLAPNKAAWLEDAKLRFGQCTTNGAFPIETERLTDVETLVSHSDDYFRLYEMPVSEGRLLTIPEHLRTKEDKRRNYTSQLHWLPGERFAFYSSFGRDGDTGLDIYRVAVDGMGEYGTPEKLPFPVNSDFDDCAPVCMPGAEGVTADRLFFSSSRPEALGGFDVFEVSGELTGETMELLQQAHAIQMPFEVNSTADEFLYWENEAAGEAWLTTNRNQDFEGREVWRFALDRQIVMPVAASIQTDFGSSEGRLTIRREGDERIGIEHHMPGEGTVDLLLAAGSTYIVGWEAKDGSIAKAERVALKSADSPAFIAEPFHFDGGASAISMQSQLDANTIIARTDLQWTLSGLSSQVEAAMFGELMSETAFPSIRADRIHEVGIEKVLQAANAEGTEGYRIPNWMLEAMHEIGVATTLEELPKPVQQTREQAVDIQSQMEETQCWDAPGTEAWKAQAMIERFGEPALALLSEEVRQLRMQAQSEQDRWGTWSDAIAEYVYQTGVDSEDWNVLKAYCEAQFQAFAGAYVHAEDMFRRIDSHLRFERWVAEALPMEIEAFRDDLNAILSSNPSITQALMSAAHATQEQENVEGAFETLQTALWGVFTDEIMEHQDLGIYTLPGMEKTQAWFMRSGGIVEELQNQANPSGRIEKGQQAVGLAWETCREGARRKEQVLMESEMSPGAWWAAFGPADSENQPSQAGYAGYELFVKHDDPILDQAHAYQEELDVLRTSAQNKQAYDASLKRAIAMRSSIEQEMLALFGGERIAQAPPRNDKPTEVTVEQANAEVAETITAQPEPVVPTPEKAPDTAPNSIERNEVMRYTVQIGAFASTPNFDGMPTAEAA
;
A
#
# COMPACT_ATOMS: atom_id res chain seq x y z
N MET A 1 75.19 14.38 -28.81
CA MET A 1 74.15 13.36 -28.55
C MET A 1 72.80 14.05 -28.42
N LYS A 2 71.71 13.33 -28.72
CA LYS A 2 70.31 13.81 -28.85
C LYS A 2 70.12 14.90 -29.93
N ARG A 3 69.26 14.58 -30.91
CA ARG A 3 68.97 15.39 -32.10
C ARG A 3 67.46 15.63 -32.12
N ILE A 4 67.03 16.88 -32.22
CA ILE A 4 65.63 17.27 -32.43
C ILE A 4 65.56 17.96 -33.80
N VAL A 5 64.85 17.37 -34.77
CA VAL A 5 64.28 18.05 -35.95
C VAL A 5 63.03 17.27 -36.40
N ARG A 6 62.02 17.99 -36.90
CA ARG A 6 60.77 17.51 -37.53
C ARG A 6 61.03 16.59 -38.75
N PRO A 7 59.99 15.94 -39.30
CA PRO A 7 59.44 16.44 -40.57
C PRO A 7 57.91 16.34 -40.70
N SER A 8 57.42 16.60 -41.92
CA SER A 8 56.02 16.83 -42.29
C SER A 8 55.56 15.96 -43.49
N PHE A 9 54.23 15.96 -43.71
CA PHE A 9 53.51 15.71 -44.99
C PHE A 9 53.26 14.27 -45.54
N PHE A 10 52.07 14.15 -46.17
CA PHE A 10 51.56 13.08 -47.07
C PHE A 10 51.26 11.69 -46.43
N THR A 11 50.30 10.86 -46.89
CA THR A 11 49.49 10.82 -48.14
C THR A 11 48.17 10.03 -47.92
N ARG A 12 47.11 10.27 -48.71
CA ARG A 12 45.95 9.33 -48.86
C ARG A 12 46.17 8.35 -50.04
N PRO A 13 45.76 7.07 -49.94
CA PRO A 13 45.51 6.20 -51.09
C PRO A 13 44.00 6.03 -51.39
N THR A 14 43.66 5.56 -52.60
CA THR A 14 42.30 5.47 -53.17
C THR A 14 42.03 4.12 -53.85
N VAL A 15 40.76 3.64 -53.82
CA VAL A 15 40.24 2.50 -54.63
C VAL A 15 38.79 2.80 -55.07
N ASN A 16 38.25 2.15 -56.13
CA ASN A 16 38.14 2.80 -57.45
C ASN A 16 37.32 1.93 -58.46
N PHE A 17 36.03 1.67 -58.17
CA PHE A 17 35.07 1.04 -59.11
C PHE A 17 33.91 2.00 -59.38
N LYS A 18 33.67 2.60 -60.56
CA LYS A 18 33.55 2.11 -61.97
C LYS A 18 32.35 1.17 -62.20
N ARG A 19 31.51 1.32 -63.24
CA ARG A 19 31.31 2.39 -64.25
C ARG A 19 30.01 2.13 -65.07
N TRP A 20 29.19 3.17 -65.29
CA TRP A 20 28.49 3.56 -66.55
C TRP A 20 27.52 2.61 -67.29
N PHE A 21 26.31 3.11 -67.65
CA PHE A 21 25.88 3.39 -69.06
C PHE A 21 24.52 4.16 -69.18
N ILE A 22 24.59 5.49 -69.41
CA ILE A 22 23.96 6.32 -70.50
C ILE A 22 22.73 5.74 -71.28
N PRO A 23 21.68 6.51 -71.72
CA PRO A 23 21.10 7.82 -71.33
C PRO A 23 19.53 7.86 -71.30
N LEU A 24 18.88 9.03 -71.09
CA LEU A 24 18.16 9.80 -72.17
C LEU A 24 17.25 10.96 -71.66
N LEU A 25 17.47 12.15 -72.24
CA LEU A 25 16.60 13.33 -72.43
C LEU A 25 16.11 14.24 -71.27
N LEU A 26 16.30 15.54 -71.52
CA LEU A 26 16.12 16.71 -70.65
C LEU A 26 14.66 17.16 -70.47
N ALA A 27 14.38 17.73 -69.30
CA ALA A 27 13.61 18.98 -69.15
C ALA A 27 14.24 19.82 -68.01
N PRO A 28 14.18 21.16 -68.03
CA PRO A 28 14.99 21.98 -67.12
C PRO A 28 14.38 22.08 -65.71
N ALA A 29 15.03 21.46 -64.73
CA ALA A 29 14.82 21.81 -63.34
C ALA A 29 15.45 23.19 -63.07
N PHE A 30 14.65 24.13 -62.57
CA PHE A 30 15.18 25.36 -61.99
C PHE A 30 16.13 25.00 -60.84
N SER A 31 17.33 25.57 -60.84
CA SER A 31 18.16 25.61 -59.64
C SER A 31 17.48 26.51 -58.61
N ALA A 32 16.61 25.93 -57.80
CA ALA A 32 16.24 26.52 -56.53
C ALA A 32 17.49 26.49 -55.64
N ASN A 33 18.24 27.59 -55.64
CA ASN A 33 19.16 27.87 -54.54
C ASN A 33 18.32 27.83 -53.26
N ALA A 34 18.54 26.82 -52.43
CA ALA A 34 18.17 26.90 -51.03
C ALA A 34 19.01 28.04 -50.43
N GLN A 35 18.47 29.25 -50.45
CA GLN A 35 19.00 30.36 -49.68
C GLN A 35 18.79 29.99 -48.20
N GLY A 36 19.82 29.40 -47.60
CA GLY A 36 19.96 29.44 -46.16
C GLY A 36 19.85 30.90 -45.75
N VAL A 37 18.91 31.20 -44.84
CA VAL A 37 18.75 32.56 -44.33
C VAL A 37 20.03 32.90 -43.58
N GLU A 38 20.85 33.81 -44.12
CA GLU A 38 21.96 34.39 -43.36
C GLU A 38 21.37 35.15 -42.17
N TRP A 39 21.43 34.52 -41.00
CA TRP A 39 21.00 35.15 -39.76
C TRP A 39 21.94 36.31 -39.44
N SER A 40 21.38 37.52 -39.31
CA SER A 40 22.16 38.64 -38.78
C SER A 40 22.47 38.37 -37.30
N GLU A 41 23.66 38.75 -36.82
CA GLU A 41 24.01 38.66 -35.39
C GLU A 41 22.96 39.31 -34.48
N LYS A 42 22.28 40.35 -34.97
CA LYS A 42 21.21 41.04 -34.23
C LYS A 42 19.92 40.22 -34.12
N ASP A 43 19.62 39.38 -35.11
CA ASP A 43 18.46 38.50 -35.08
C ASP A 43 18.79 37.23 -34.27
N LEU A 44 20.01 36.70 -34.41
CA LEU A 44 20.51 35.59 -33.60
C LEU A 44 20.51 35.96 -32.11
N ALA A 45 21.10 37.10 -31.73
CA ALA A 45 21.10 37.60 -30.36
C ALA A 45 19.68 37.80 -29.79
N ARG A 46 18.70 38.23 -30.62
CA ARG A 46 17.30 38.36 -30.21
C ARG A 46 16.66 37.00 -29.93
N SER A 47 16.94 35.99 -30.75
CA SER A 47 16.42 34.64 -30.57
C SER A 47 17.07 33.93 -29.37
N VAL A 48 18.38 34.11 -29.15
CA VAL A 48 19.06 33.63 -27.94
C VAL A 48 18.47 34.29 -26.69
N HIS A 49 18.26 35.61 -26.70
CA HIS A 49 17.62 36.30 -25.57
C HIS A 49 16.20 35.78 -25.28
N ARG A 50 15.43 35.44 -26.32
CA ARG A 50 14.11 34.83 -26.16
C ARG A 50 14.18 33.42 -25.55
N ALA A 51 15.11 32.59 -26.03
CA ALA A 51 15.31 31.23 -25.52
C ALA A 51 15.80 31.24 -24.05
N GLU A 52 16.69 32.17 -23.71
CA GLU A 52 17.11 32.46 -22.34
C GLU A 52 15.97 32.89 -21.43
N GLN A 53 15.05 33.73 -21.92
CA GLN A 53 13.88 34.14 -21.16
C GLN A 53 12.92 32.98 -20.89
N THR A 54 12.67 32.11 -21.88
CA THR A 54 11.81 30.93 -21.69
C THR A 54 12.44 29.93 -20.73
N PHE A 55 13.75 29.68 -20.85
CA PHE A 55 14.50 28.81 -19.93
C PHE A 55 14.46 29.31 -18.49
N LYS A 56 14.72 30.61 -18.28
CA LYS A 56 14.65 31.25 -16.95
C LYS A 56 13.22 31.39 -16.41
N GLY A 57 12.21 31.26 -17.27
CA GLY A 57 10.80 31.28 -16.91
C GLY A 57 10.22 29.89 -16.59
N GLY A 58 10.99 28.81 -16.70
CA GLY A 58 10.50 27.45 -16.48
C GLY A 58 9.78 26.82 -17.69
N GLU A 59 9.64 27.54 -18.82
CA GLU A 59 9.01 27.03 -20.05
C GLU A 59 9.99 26.10 -20.81
N MET A 60 10.29 24.92 -20.26
CA MET A 60 11.32 24.00 -20.75
C MET A 60 11.00 23.41 -22.12
N SER A 61 9.76 22.99 -22.40
CA SER A 61 9.37 22.50 -23.74
C SER A 61 9.57 23.56 -24.82
N ARG A 62 9.28 24.82 -24.47
CA ARG A 62 9.47 25.97 -25.36
C ARG A 62 10.94 26.35 -25.50
N ALA A 63 11.71 26.30 -24.41
CA ALA A 63 13.15 26.54 -24.41
C ALA A 63 13.86 25.49 -25.28
N TYR A 64 13.46 24.22 -25.18
CA TYR A 64 13.98 23.12 -25.98
C TYR A 64 13.78 23.38 -27.47
N GLY A 65 12.55 23.68 -27.91
CA GLY A 65 12.27 23.98 -29.33
C GLY A 65 13.04 25.20 -29.86
N LEU A 66 13.27 26.23 -29.03
CA LEU A 66 14.07 27.41 -29.40
C LEU A 66 15.57 27.09 -29.46
N PHE A 67 16.12 26.36 -28.48
CA PHE A 67 17.53 26.00 -28.43
C PHE A 67 17.92 24.94 -29.46
N ALA A 68 17.06 23.95 -29.75
CA ALA A 68 17.26 22.99 -30.85
C ALA A 68 17.43 23.72 -32.20
N HIS A 69 16.57 24.69 -32.48
CA HIS A 69 16.68 25.53 -33.67
C HIS A 69 17.94 26.40 -33.64
N LEU A 70 18.32 26.98 -32.50
CA LEU A 70 19.54 27.80 -32.38
C LEU A 70 20.82 26.96 -32.61
N VAL A 71 20.88 25.75 -32.09
CA VAL A 71 22.00 24.83 -32.29
C VAL A 71 22.09 24.37 -33.75
N SER A 72 20.97 24.08 -34.42
CA SER A 72 21.00 23.70 -35.84
C SER A 72 21.44 24.83 -36.78
N VAL A 73 21.32 26.09 -36.36
CA VAL A 73 21.73 27.28 -37.13
C VAL A 73 23.13 27.81 -36.73
N ALA A 74 23.55 27.62 -35.48
CA ALA A 74 24.78 28.20 -34.91
C ALA A 74 25.52 27.26 -33.94
N GLY A 75 25.64 25.97 -34.30
CA GLY A 75 26.28 24.92 -33.51
C GLY A 75 27.79 25.04 -33.28
N ASP A 76 28.42 26.14 -33.68
CA ASP A 76 29.81 26.47 -33.32
C ASP A 76 29.91 27.20 -31.96
N ARG A 77 28.78 27.55 -31.33
CA ARG A 77 28.74 28.31 -30.06
C ARG A 77 28.52 27.40 -28.85
N ALA A 78 29.55 27.26 -28.02
CA ALA A 78 29.53 26.48 -26.77
C ALA A 78 28.28 26.73 -25.90
N PHE A 79 27.89 28.00 -25.74
CA PHE A 79 26.75 28.42 -24.93
C PHE A 79 25.41 27.82 -25.41
N LEU A 80 25.21 27.67 -26.72
CA LEU A 80 23.96 27.15 -27.27
C LEU A 80 23.84 25.64 -27.02
N HIS A 81 24.93 24.90 -27.19
CA HIS A 81 25.01 23.49 -26.81
C HIS A 81 24.80 23.30 -25.30
N TYR A 82 25.44 24.13 -24.47
CA TYR A 82 25.28 24.07 -23.03
C TYR A 82 23.84 24.33 -22.58
N ARG A 83 23.17 25.36 -23.10
CA ARG A 83 21.76 25.64 -22.75
C ARG A 83 20.78 24.62 -23.31
N PHE A 84 21.03 24.10 -24.52
CA PHE A 84 20.22 23.01 -25.07
C PHE A 84 20.35 21.75 -24.21
N GLY A 85 21.58 21.29 -23.95
CA GLY A 85 21.84 20.14 -23.09
C GLY A 85 21.29 20.32 -21.67
N ALA A 86 21.45 21.51 -21.08
CA ALA A 86 20.83 21.87 -19.81
C ALA A 86 19.30 21.75 -19.82
N THR A 87 18.63 22.17 -20.90
CA THR A 87 17.17 22.04 -21.06
C THR A 87 16.77 20.56 -21.09
N CYS A 88 17.54 19.72 -21.78
CA CYS A 88 17.29 18.27 -21.85
C CYS A 88 17.51 17.54 -20.51
N THR A 89 18.08 18.17 -19.47
CA THR A 89 18.16 17.59 -18.10
C THR A 89 16.88 17.73 -17.27
N PHE A 90 15.85 18.39 -17.79
CA PHE A 90 14.54 18.52 -17.14
C PHE A 90 13.54 17.41 -17.52
N THR A 91 14.01 16.32 -18.14
CA THR A 91 13.17 15.24 -18.67
C THR A 91 13.99 13.95 -18.79
N SER A 92 13.44 12.83 -18.33
CA SER A 92 14.05 11.50 -18.50
C SER A 92 14.17 11.11 -19.98
N GLN A 93 13.27 11.62 -20.82
CA GLN A 93 13.13 11.26 -22.23
C GLN A 93 14.27 11.80 -23.12
N ARG A 94 15.09 12.74 -22.63
CA ARG A 94 16.14 13.42 -23.44
C ARG A 94 17.54 13.37 -22.85
N LEU A 95 17.80 12.48 -21.90
CA LEU A 95 19.12 12.38 -21.27
C LEU A 95 20.26 12.12 -22.27
N ASN A 96 20.00 11.41 -23.38
CA ASN A 96 20.95 11.23 -24.49
C ASN A 96 21.32 12.55 -25.20
N GLU A 97 20.33 13.42 -25.46
CA GLU A 97 20.58 14.75 -26.03
C GLU A 97 21.28 15.67 -25.00
N ALA A 98 20.94 15.51 -23.72
CA ALA A 98 21.55 16.25 -22.62
C ALA A 98 23.06 15.99 -22.54
N ILE A 99 23.45 14.71 -22.49
CA ILE A 99 24.87 14.33 -22.39
C ILE A 99 25.65 14.72 -23.64
N GLU A 100 25.13 14.46 -24.84
CA GLU A 100 25.80 14.82 -26.11
C GLU A 100 26.10 16.33 -26.17
N HIS A 101 25.10 17.17 -25.94
CA HIS A 101 25.28 18.61 -26.06
C HIS A 101 26.04 19.25 -24.89
N LEU A 102 25.98 18.69 -23.68
CA LEU A 102 26.85 19.12 -22.58
C LEU A 102 28.33 18.80 -22.89
N GLU A 103 28.64 17.63 -23.47
CA GLU A 103 30.00 17.27 -23.84
C GLU A 103 30.52 18.10 -25.03
N ILE A 104 29.70 18.36 -26.06
CA ILE A 104 30.07 19.29 -27.15
C ILE A 104 30.34 20.70 -26.60
N ALA A 105 29.54 21.19 -25.65
CA ALA A 105 29.79 22.49 -25.03
C ALA A 105 31.12 22.52 -24.27
N ARG A 106 31.51 21.41 -23.62
CA ARG A 106 32.82 21.26 -22.98
C ARG A 106 33.96 21.33 -24.01
N GLU A 107 33.84 20.62 -25.12
CA GLU A 107 34.83 20.64 -26.21
C GLU A 107 34.97 22.01 -26.88
N LEU A 108 33.88 22.76 -26.98
CA LEU A 108 33.86 24.15 -27.45
C LEU A 108 34.30 25.17 -26.37
N GLY A 109 34.72 24.72 -25.17
CA GLY A 109 35.37 25.55 -24.16
C GLY A 109 34.44 26.21 -23.12
N ILE A 110 33.22 25.71 -22.89
CA ILE A 110 32.28 26.31 -21.90
C ILE A 110 32.88 26.43 -20.48
N LEU A 111 33.78 25.52 -20.10
CA LEU A 111 34.45 25.52 -18.80
C LEU A 111 35.44 26.68 -18.61
N GLU A 112 35.82 27.39 -19.68
CA GLU A 112 36.66 28.59 -19.63
C GLU A 112 35.82 29.89 -19.49
N THR A 113 34.50 29.76 -19.30
CA THR A 113 33.54 30.87 -19.23
C THR A 113 32.85 30.97 -17.87
N GLU A 114 32.07 32.04 -17.65
CA GLU A 114 31.27 32.22 -16.43
C GLU A 114 30.19 31.13 -16.20
N GLU A 115 29.87 30.34 -17.23
CA GLU A 115 28.88 29.26 -17.16
C GLU A 115 29.46 27.92 -16.66
N ALA A 116 30.77 27.82 -16.37
CA ALA A 116 31.42 26.59 -15.93
C ALA A 116 30.74 25.93 -14.70
N ALA A 117 30.34 26.75 -13.72
CA ALA A 117 29.62 26.27 -12.53
C ALA A 117 28.22 25.71 -12.89
N GLY A 118 27.52 26.37 -13.82
CA GLY A 118 26.24 25.90 -14.33
C GLY A 118 26.37 24.62 -15.16
N TRP A 119 27.43 24.48 -15.94
CA TRP A 119 27.72 23.23 -16.67
C TRP A 119 27.84 22.05 -15.71
N HIS A 120 28.58 22.21 -14.60
CA HIS A 120 28.67 21.18 -13.56
C HIS A 120 27.32 20.87 -12.93
N TYR A 121 26.47 21.87 -12.67
CA TYR A 121 25.13 21.65 -12.13
C TYR A 121 24.23 20.83 -13.08
N TYR A 122 24.16 21.16 -14.37
CA TYR A 122 23.34 20.37 -15.31
C TYR A 122 23.96 18.99 -15.59
N LYS A 123 25.29 18.88 -15.61
CA LYS A 123 25.99 17.59 -15.67
C LYS A 123 25.63 16.70 -14.47
N ALA A 124 25.56 17.29 -13.27
CA ALA A 124 25.05 16.58 -12.09
C ALA A 124 23.59 16.13 -12.24
N ARG A 125 22.69 16.99 -12.73
CA ARG A 125 21.29 16.61 -12.96
C ARG A 125 21.13 15.45 -13.94
N TYR A 126 21.98 15.38 -14.98
CA TYR A 126 22.04 14.21 -15.86
C TYR A 126 22.37 12.91 -15.08
N HIS A 127 23.40 12.94 -14.24
CA HIS A 127 23.76 11.77 -13.42
C HIS A 127 22.68 11.43 -12.38
N HIS A 128 22.09 12.45 -11.75
CA HIS A 128 21.02 12.31 -10.77
C HIS A 128 19.79 11.61 -11.37
N ALA A 129 19.37 12.00 -12.58
CA ALA A 129 18.26 11.38 -13.31
C ALA A 129 18.54 9.96 -13.81
N ARG A 130 19.77 9.46 -13.63
CA ARG A 130 20.20 8.07 -13.91
C ARG A 130 20.50 7.28 -12.63
N PHE A 131 20.12 7.79 -11.45
CA PHE A 131 20.47 7.23 -10.14
C PHE A 131 22.00 7.14 -9.88
N GLU A 132 22.82 7.83 -10.68
CA GLU A 132 24.29 7.86 -10.56
C GLU A 132 24.72 8.89 -9.49
N PHE A 133 24.17 8.77 -8.27
CA PHE A 133 24.26 9.78 -7.20
C PHE A 133 25.70 10.15 -6.82
N ASP A 134 26.65 9.21 -6.83
CA ASP A 134 28.07 9.51 -6.59
C ASP A 134 28.66 10.51 -7.60
N GLN A 135 28.35 10.32 -8.89
CA GLN A 135 28.80 11.21 -9.97
C GLN A 135 28.07 12.55 -9.91
N ALA A 136 26.77 12.53 -9.57
CA ALA A 136 26.00 13.73 -9.31
C ALA A 136 26.61 14.54 -8.15
N ALA A 137 26.91 13.93 -6.99
CA ALA A 137 27.49 14.57 -5.82
C ALA A 137 28.83 15.26 -6.13
N VAL A 138 29.73 14.62 -6.89
CA VAL A 138 31.02 15.20 -7.32
C VAL A 138 30.80 16.45 -8.18
N HIS A 139 29.84 16.40 -9.11
CA HIS A 139 29.53 17.54 -9.96
C HIS A 139 28.75 18.65 -9.24
N LEU A 140 27.84 18.33 -8.31
CA LEU A 140 27.15 19.31 -7.47
C LEU A 140 28.12 20.03 -6.54
N ARG A 141 29.06 19.31 -5.90
CA ARG A 141 30.13 19.92 -5.12
C ARG A 141 30.92 20.94 -5.95
N SER A 142 31.34 20.54 -7.15
CA SER A 142 32.05 21.40 -8.10
C SER A 142 31.22 22.62 -8.51
N ALA A 143 29.91 22.44 -8.73
CA ALA A 143 29.00 23.53 -9.08
C ALA A 143 28.82 24.54 -7.92
N ILE A 144 28.59 24.05 -6.70
CA ILE A 144 28.42 24.86 -5.48
C ILE A 144 29.68 25.67 -5.19
N ASP A 145 30.86 25.05 -5.24
CA ASP A 145 32.14 25.69 -4.91
C ASP A 145 32.54 26.77 -5.95
N LEU A 146 32.06 26.66 -7.19
CA LEU A 146 32.29 27.62 -8.28
C LEU A 146 31.14 28.63 -8.48
N ALA A 147 30.00 28.46 -7.79
CA ALA A 147 28.80 29.24 -8.04
C ALA A 147 28.94 30.71 -7.60
N PRO A 148 28.42 31.68 -8.35
CA PRO A 148 28.16 33.01 -7.81
C PRO A 148 26.99 32.94 -6.81
N ASN A 149 27.07 33.66 -5.70
CA ASN A 149 26.07 33.70 -4.60
C ASN A 149 24.61 34.04 -5.00
N LYS A 150 24.34 34.33 -6.29
CA LYS A 150 23.02 34.65 -6.84
C LYS A 150 22.65 33.78 -8.05
N ALA A 151 23.32 32.64 -8.25
CA ALA A 151 22.90 31.66 -9.24
C ALA A 151 21.52 31.11 -8.86
N ALA A 152 20.56 31.18 -9.79
CA ALA A 152 19.17 30.77 -9.54
C ALA A 152 19.03 29.27 -9.19
N TRP A 153 19.99 28.45 -9.60
CA TRP A 153 20.05 27.00 -9.36
C TRP A 153 20.83 26.61 -8.09
N LEU A 154 21.40 27.56 -7.35
CA LEU A 154 22.33 27.25 -6.25
C LEU A 154 21.67 26.50 -5.08
N GLU A 155 20.42 26.83 -4.75
CA GLU A 155 19.73 26.16 -3.64
C GLU A 155 19.27 24.74 -4.04
N ASP A 156 18.73 24.54 -5.26
CA ASP A 156 18.45 23.20 -5.82
C ASP A 156 19.74 22.35 -5.89
N ALA A 157 20.88 22.93 -6.27
CA ALA A 157 22.15 22.22 -6.28
C ALA A 157 22.60 21.74 -4.88
N LYS A 158 22.30 22.51 -3.82
CA LYS A 158 22.57 22.09 -2.43
C LYS A 158 21.59 21.00 -1.97
N LEU A 159 20.31 21.15 -2.32
CA LEU A 159 19.26 20.17 -2.02
C LEU A 159 19.61 18.80 -2.60
N ARG A 160 19.89 18.76 -3.91
CA ARG A 160 20.33 17.55 -4.62
C ARG A 160 21.65 17.00 -4.09
N PHE A 161 22.54 17.84 -3.58
CA PHE A 161 23.76 17.37 -2.94
C PHE A 161 23.44 16.65 -1.62
N GLY A 162 22.45 17.16 -0.87
CA GLY A 162 21.83 16.45 0.24
C GLY A 162 21.36 15.07 -0.20
N GLN A 163 20.39 15.03 -1.12
CA GLN A 163 19.79 13.82 -1.69
C GLN A 163 20.82 12.75 -2.09
N CYS A 164 21.81 13.13 -2.91
CA CYS A 164 22.88 12.23 -3.32
C CYS A 164 23.74 11.64 -2.17
N THR A 165 23.71 12.24 -0.97
CA THR A 165 24.50 11.80 0.20
C THR A 165 23.68 11.11 1.30
N THR A 166 22.34 11.20 1.26
CA THR A 166 21.42 10.59 2.23
C THR A 166 20.78 9.30 1.73
N ASN A 167 20.67 9.10 0.41
CA ASN A 167 19.97 7.96 -0.21
C ASN A 167 20.61 6.58 0.02
N GLY A 168 21.72 6.49 0.77
CA GLY A 168 22.30 5.22 1.23
C GLY A 168 21.43 4.46 2.25
N ALA A 169 20.33 5.05 2.72
CA ALA A 169 19.33 4.42 3.58
C ALA A 169 17.98 4.16 2.89
N PHE A 170 17.88 4.38 1.58
CA PHE A 170 16.65 4.14 0.82
C PHE A 170 16.23 2.65 0.88
N PRO A 171 14.94 2.30 1.08
CA PRO A 171 14.50 0.90 1.11
C PRO A 171 14.74 0.20 -0.24
N ILE A 172 15.60 -0.82 -0.27
CA ILE A 172 15.92 -1.57 -1.51
C ILE A 172 15.11 -2.87 -1.65
N GLU A 173 13.98 -2.95 -0.94
CA GLU A 173 12.95 -3.94 -1.23
C GLU A 173 12.18 -3.47 -2.47
N THR A 174 12.38 -4.19 -3.58
CA THR A 174 11.81 -3.83 -4.89
C THR A 174 10.56 -4.64 -5.16
N GLU A 175 9.51 -3.97 -5.55
CA GLU A 175 8.21 -4.56 -5.88
C GLU A 175 7.97 -4.57 -7.40
N ARG A 176 6.88 -5.21 -7.83
CA ARG A 176 6.41 -5.15 -9.22
C ARG A 176 5.00 -4.61 -9.22
N LEU A 177 4.83 -3.39 -9.75
CA LEU A 177 3.51 -2.88 -10.08
C LEU A 177 2.86 -3.76 -11.15
N THR A 178 1.61 -4.16 -10.91
CA THR A 178 0.78 -4.92 -11.84
C THR A 178 -0.44 -4.10 -12.24
N ASP A 179 -1.01 -4.44 -13.40
CA ASP A 179 -2.20 -3.77 -13.98
C ASP A 179 -2.10 -2.24 -14.06
N VAL A 180 -0.90 -1.73 -14.39
CA VAL A 180 -0.63 -0.29 -14.53
C VAL A 180 -1.37 0.30 -15.74
N GLU A 181 -2.43 1.05 -15.46
CA GLU A 181 -3.10 1.94 -16.41
C GLU A 181 -2.52 3.37 -16.30
N THR A 182 -2.55 4.14 -17.39
CA THR A 182 -1.94 5.48 -17.44
C THR A 182 -2.82 6.50 -18.15
N LEU A 183 -3.10 7.61 -17.48
CA LEU A 183 -3.86 8.76 -17.98
C LEU A 183 -2.95 10.01 -18.04
N VAL A 184 -2.75 10.59 -19.23
CA VAL A 184 -1.87 11.75 -19.41
C VAL A 184 -2.60 13.07 -19.10
N SER A 185 -1.96 13.96 -18.33
CA SER A 185 -2.44 15.30 -18.03
C SER A 185 -1.39 16.38 -18.38
N HIS A 186 -1.84 17.44 -19.04
CA HIS A 186 -1.08 18.68 -19.22
C HIS A 186 -1.65 19.84 -18.38
N SER A 187 -2.39 19.51 -17.31
CA SER A 187 -3.04 20.47 -16.43
C SER A 187 -2.54 20.33 -14.99
N ASP A 188 -2.39 21.46 -14.31
CA ASP A 188 -2.16 21.49 -12.86
C ASP A 188 -3.33 20.90 -12.05
N ASP A 189 -4.51 20.75 -12.67
CA ASP A 189 -5.68 20.09 -12.08
C ASP A 189 -5.69 18.55 -12.30
N TYR A 190 -4.52 17.93 -12.41
CA TYR A 190 -4.34 16.48 -12.66
C TYR A 190 -5.10 15.60 -11.66
N PHE A 191 -5.23 16.04 -10.41
CA PHE A 191 -5.93 15.33 -9.33
C PHE A 191 -7.43 15.09 -9.63
N ARG A 192 -8.01 15.79 -10.62
CA ARG A 192 -9.39 15.53 -11.08
C ARG A 192 -9.54 14.23 -11.89
N LEU A 193 -8.44 13.53 -12.18
CA LEU A 193 -8.45 12.21 -12.84
C LEU A 193 -8.55 11.05 -11.84
N TYR A 194 -8.45 11.31 -10.53
CA TYR A 194 -8.53 10.28 -9.49
C TYR A 194 -10.00 9.89 -9.26
N GLU A 195 -10.30 8.59 -9.35
CA GLU A 195 -11.65 8.05 -9.13
C GLU A 195 -11.92 7.76 -7.63
N MET A 196 -11.69 8.77 -6.79
CA MET A 196 -11.83 8.68 -5.33
C MET A 196 -13.31 8.57 -4.88
N PRO A 197 -13.68 7.53 -4.10
CA PRO A 197 -15.00 7.42 -3.49
C PRO A 197 -15.31 8.59 -2.54
N VAL A 198 -16.56 9.06 -2.53
CA VAL A 198 -17.00 10.18 -1.68
C VAL A 198 -16.86 9.87 -0.18
N SER A 199 -16.84 8.58 0.19
CA SER A 199 -16.58 8.08 1.55
C SER A 199 -15.14 8.32 2.01
N GLU A 200 -14.17 8.32 1.09
CA GLU A 200 -12.75 8.53 1.39
C GLU A 200 -12.34 10.00 1.23
N GLY A 201 -13.20 10.83 0.64
CA GLY A 201 -13.04 12.27 0.59
C GLY A 201 -13.31 12.88 -0.78
N ARG A 202 -12.75 14.07 -1.01
CA ARG A 202 -12.79 14.79 -2.29
C ARG A 202 -11.50 15.57 -2.50
N LEU A 203 -10.89 15.41 -3.67
CA LEU A 203 -9.76 16.21 -4.13
C LEU A 203 -10.26 17.49 -4.83
N LEU A 204 -9.93 18.66 -4.26
CA LEU A 204 -10.42 19.97 -4.68
C LEU A 204 -9.27 20.94 -4.94
N THR A 205 -9.53 22.04 -5.66
CA THR A 205 -8.62 23.19 -5.70
C THR A 205 -8.79 24.01 -4.41
N ILE A 206 -7.70 24.42 -3.75
CA ILE A 206 -7.77 25.22 -2.52
C ILE A 206 -8.60 26.52 -2.68
N PRO A 207 -9.54 26.83 -1.77
CA PRO A 207 -10.28 28.08 -1.76
C PRO A 207 -9.42 29.34 -1.60
N GLU A 208 -9.82 30.42 -2.29
CA GLU A 208 -9.10 31.70 -2.31
C GLU A 208 -8.97 32.39 -0.93
N HIS A 209 -9.78 32.02 0.05
CA HIS A 209 -9.70 32.55 1.42
C HIS A 209 -8.68 31.81 2.31
N LEU A 210 -8.37 30.54 2.02
CA LEU A 210 -7.29 29.80 2.71
C LEU A 210 -5.90 30.16 2.16
N ARG A 211 -5.82 30.54 0.88
CA ARG A 211 -4.57 31.00 0.25
C ARG A 211 -4.02 32.24 0.96
N THR A 212 -2.77 32.16 1.38
CA THR A 212 -2.10 33.25 2.09
C THR A 212 -1.66 34.36 1.13
N LYS A 213 -1.06 35.42 1.68
CA LYS A 213 -0.44 36.47 0.85
C LYS A 213 0.79 35.94 0.10
N GLU A 214 1.49 34.96 0.68
CA GLU A 214 2.69 34.40 0.08
C GLU A 214 2.36 33.45 -1.06
N ASP A 215 1.35 32.59 -0.89
CA ASP A 215 0.81 31.74 -1.96
C ASP A 215 0.44 32.58 -3.19
N LYS A 216 -0.26 33.70 -2.97
CA LYS A 216 -0.69 34.63 -4.03
C LYS A 216 0.49 35.37 -4.65
N ARG A 217 1.55 35.66 -3.89
CA ARG A 217 2.79 36.28 -4.39
C ARG A 217 3.57 35.32 -5.30
N ARG A 218 3.62 34.03 -4.95
CA ARG A 218 4.29 32.97 -5.72
C ARG A 218 3.42 32.34 -6.81
N ASN A 219 2.15 32.77 -6.93
CA ASN A 219 1.13 32.16 -7.79
C ASN A 219 0.89 30.66 -7.51
N TYR A 220 1.09 30.23 -6.27
CA TYR A 220 0.88 28.86 -5.85
C TYR A 220 -0.60 28.57 -5.57
N THR A 221 -1.04 27.38 -5.97
CA THR A 221 -2.40 26.88 -5.77
C THR A 221 -2.29 25.38 -5.46
N SER A 222 -2.67 24.99 -4.25
CA SER A 222 -2.60 23.60 -3.81
C SER A 222 -3.85 22.81 -4.21
N GLN A 223 -3.70 21.49 -4.35
CA GLN A 223 -4.80 20.56 -4.11
C GLN A 223 -5.17 20.61 -2.62
N LEU A 224 -6.43 20.32 -2.33
CA LEU A 224 -6.99 20.21 -0.98
C LEU A 224 -7.73 18.88 -0.90
N HIS A 225 -7.39 18.05 0.08
CA HIS A 225 -8.16 16.87 0.41
C HIS A 225 -9.23 17.24 1.44
N TRP A 226 -10.50 17.08 1.09
CA TRP A 226 -11.64 17.36 1.95
C TRP A 226 -12.29 16.05 2.43
N LEU A 227 -12.34 15.85 3.75
CA LEU A 227 -12.96 14.69 4.40
C LEU A 227 -14.33 15.10 5.00
N PRO A 228 -15.46 14.74 4.37
CA PRO A 228 -16.78 15.23 4.80
C PRO A 228 -17.29 14.65 6.12
N GLY A 229 -16.91 13.41 6.46
CA GLY A 229 -17.31 12.77 7.72
C GLY A 229 -16.63 13.43 8.91
N GLU A 230 -15.31 13.51 8.82
CA GLU A 230 -14.40 13.95 9.89
C GLU A 230 -14.35 15.48 9.97
N ARG A 231 -14.82 16.14 8.90
CA ARG A 231 -14.94 17.58 8.76
C ARG A 231 -13.61 18.32 8.88
N PHE A 232 -12.55 17.69 8.38
CA PHE A 232 -11.23 18.28 8.19
C PHE A 232 -10.84 18.37 6.72
N ALA A 233 -10.08 19.42 6.39
CA ALA A 233 -9.41 19.56 5.10
C ALA A 233 -7.89 19.65 5.28
N PHE A 234 -7.15 18.99 4.39
CA PHE A 234 -5.69 19.02 4.34
C PHE A 234 -5.23 19.67 3.04
N TYR A 235 -4.21 20.53 3.11
CA TYR A 235 -3.65 21.24 1.95
C TYR A 235 -2.22 21.73 2.24
N SER A 236 -1.47 22.18 1.23
CA SER A 236 -0.17 22.84 1.43
C SER A 236 -0.16 24.34 1.11
N SER A 237 0.72 25.09 1.76
CA SER A 237 0.84 26.54 1.64
C SER A 237 2.25 27.00 2.06
N PHE A 238 2.72 28.12 1.52
CA PHE A 238 3.91 28.83 2.03
C PHE A 238 3.69 29.51 3.40
N GLY A 239 2.52 29.30 4.02
CA GLY A 239 2.17 29.92 5.27
C GLY A 239 2.17 31.45 5.17
N ARG A 240 2.47 32.12 6.29
CA ARG A 240 2.36 33.59 6.37
C ARG A 240 3.48 34.32 5.64
N ASP A 241 4.72 33.86 5.83
CA ASP A 241 5.94 34.58 5.46
C ASP A 241 6.87 33.75 4.54
N GLY A 242 6.65 32.43 4.39
CA GLY A 242 7.39 31.55 3.48
C GLY A 242 8.76 31.10 3.97
N ASP A 243 8.96 31.06 5.30
CA ASP A 243 10.26 30.82 5.95
C ASP A 243 10.76 29.37 5.85
N THR A 244 9.86 28.37 5.84
CA THR A 244 10.15 26.92 5.80
C THR A 244 9.88 26.26 4.45
N GLY A 245 9.51 27.03 3.42
CA GLY A 245 9.05 26.46 2.14
C GLY A 245 7.53 26.23 2.12
N LEU A 246 7.08 25.24 1.36
CA LEU A 246 5.73 24.68 1.42
C LEU A 246 5.57 23.83 2.66
N ASP A 247 4.54 24.12 3.44
CA ASP A 247 4.13 23.36 4.61
C ASP A 247 2.71 22.81 4.42
N ILE A 248 2.46 21.64 5.00
CA ILE A 248 1.15 21.00 5.08
C ILE A 248 0.37 21.55 6.29
N TYR A 249 -0.89 21.86 6.03
CA TYR A 249 -1.86 22.40 6.99
C TYR A 249 -3.13 21.54 7.03
N ARG A 250 -3.69 21.42 8.23
CA ARG A 250 -5.05 20.91 8.50
C ARG A 250 -5.97 22.10 8.81
N VAL A 251 -7.24 22.02 8.46
CA VAL A 251 -8.25 22.99 8.90
C VAL A 251 -9.60 22.31 9.13
N ALA A 252 -10.20 22.55 10.30
CA ALA A 252 -11.57 22.12 10.58
C ALA A 252 -12.57 22.91 9.74
N VAL A 253 -13.65 22.28 9.30
CA VAL A 253 -14.73 22.91 8.51
C VAL A 253 -16.03 22.79 9.27
N ASP A 254 -16.74 23.91 9.43
CA ASP A 254 -17.95 23.97 10.25
C ASP A 254 -19.16 23.31 9.56
N GLY A 255 -20.29 23.17 10.29
CA GLY A 255 -21.52 22.57 9.75
C GLY A 255 -22.21 23.38 8.64
N MET A 256 -21.69 24.57 8.31
CA MET A 256 -22.14 25.44 7.21
C MET A 256 -21.17 25.38 6.01
N GLY A 257 -20.03 24.69 6.13
CA GLY A 257 -18.99 24.64 5.11
C GLY A 257 -17.98 25.80 5.18
N GLU A 258 -17.97 26.58 6.27
CA GLU A 258 -16.97 27.63 6.50
C GLU A 258 -15.73 27.04 7.16
N TYR A 259 -14.56 27.52 6.76
CA TYR A 259 -13.27 26.99 7.20
C TYR A 259 -12.79 27.70 8.48
N GLY A 260 -12.28 26.91 9.43
CA GLY A 260 -11.74 27.36 10.70
C GLY A 260 -10.35 28.01 10.58
N THR A 261 -9.58 27.98 11.67
CA THR A 261 -8.19 28.44 11.64
C THR A 261 -7.27 27.32 11.16
N PRO A 262 -6.42 27.53 10.14
CA PRO A 262 -5.47 26.50 9.72
C PRO A 262 -4.38 26.22 10.75
N GLU A 263 -4.12 24.94 10.96
CA GLU A 263 -3.12 24.37 11.86
C GLU A 263 -1.99 23.77 11.03
N LYS A 264 -0.74 24.19 11.28
CA LYS A 264 0.44 23.61 10.60
C LYS A 264 0.73 22.24 11.21
N LEU A 265 0.89 21.20 10.38
CA LEU A 265 1.23 19.87 10.87
C LEU A 265 2.63 19.86 11.53
N PRO A 266 2.85 19.03 12.57
CA PRO A 266 4.15 18.93 13.23
C PRO A 266 5.18 18.15 12.40
N PHE A 267 6.44 18.22 12.83
CA PHE A 267 7.48 17.27 12.40
C PHE A 267 7.09 15.84 12.84
N PRO A 268 7.37 14.77 12.06
CA PRO A 268 8.15 14.72 10.82
C PRO A 268 7.41 15.02 9.50
N VAL A 269 6.13 15.42 9.54
CA VAL A 269 5.39 15.77 8.32
C VAL A 269 5.99 17.01 7.67
N ASN A 270 6.02 18.13 8.39
CA ASN A 270 6.68 19.35 7.91
C ASN A 270 8.16 19.38 8.30
N SER A 271 8.99 19.74 7.33
CA SER A 271 10.44 19.83 7.41
C SER A 271 10.94 21.27 7.17
N ASP A 272 12.23 21.44 6.89
CA ASP A 272 12.82 22.71 6.40
C ASP A 272 12.80 22.80 4.84
N PHE A 273 12.07 21.89 4.18
CA PHE A 273 11.97 21.73 2.73
C PHE A 273 10.51 21.78 2.26
N ASP A 274 10.28 21.84 0.94
CA ASP A 274 8.91 21.89 0.42
C ASP A 274 8.21 20.53 0.64
N ASP A 275 7.14 20.54 1.46
CA ASP A 275 6.23 19.44 1.79
C ASP A 275 4.80 19.76 1.30
N CYS A 276 4.18 18.87 0.50
CA CYS A 276 2.97 19.19 -0.24
C CYS A 276 2.05 18.02 -0.60
N ALA A 277 0.93 18.34 -1.25
CA ALA A 277 -0.05 17.39 -1.81
C ALA A 277 -0.53 16.28 -0.84
N PRO A 278 -1.06 16.66 0.34
CA PRO A 278 -1.52 15.71 1.34
C PRO A 278 -2.77 14.93 0.88
N VAL A 279 -2.77 13.62 1.16
CA VAL A 279 -3.95 12.76 1.18
C VAL A 279 -3.98 12.04 2.53
N CYS A 280 -4.88 12.49 3.41
CA CYS A 280 -5.19 11.82 4.67
C CYS A 280 -6.30 10.79 4.42
N MET A 281 -6.03 9.53 4.76
CA MET A 281 -6.99 8.43 4.80
C MET A 281 -7.33 8.18 6.27
N PRO A 282 -8.57 8.49 6.72
CA PRO A 282 -8.95 8.27 8.11
C PRO A 282 -8.89 6.80 8.49
N GLY A 283 -8.39 6.52 9.69
CA GLY A 283 -8.52 5.21 10.31
C GLY A 283 -9.95 4.98 10.80
N ALA A 284 -10.28 3.72 11.10
CA ALA A 284 -11.47 3.44 11.88
C ALA A 284 -11.21 3.92 13.32
N GLU A 285 -12.04 4.84 13.82
CA GLU A 285 -11.87 5.54 15.10
C GLU A 285 -11.53 4.56 16.25
N GLY A 286 -10.36 4.75 16.87
CA GLY A 286 -9.86 3.90 17.96
C GLY A 286 -9.37 2.50 17.57
N VAL A 287 -9.37 2.13 16.29
CA VAL A 287 -9.02 0.78 15.78
C VAL A 287 -7.78 0.82 14.86
N THR A 288 -7.74 1.75 13.91
CA THR A 288 -6.57 2.00 13.06
C THR A 288 -6.20 3.49 13.12
N ALA A 289 -4.92 3.80 12.98
CA ALA A 289 -4.46 5.18 12.89
C ALA A 289 -4.76 5.75 11.51
N ASP A 290 -4.99 7.06 11.42
CA ASP A 290 -5.05 7.79 10.15
C ASP A 290 -3.72 7.65 9.43
N ARG A 291 -3.75 7.43 8.11
CA ARG A 291 -2.57 7.39 7.25
C ARG A 291 -2.52 8.68 6.42
N LEU A 292 -1.37 9.36 6.41
CA LEU A 292 -1.17 10.57 5.60
C LEU A 292 -0.03 10.35 4.63
N PHE A 293 -0.38 10.30 3.35
CA PHE A 293 0.57 10.40 2.25
C PHE A 293 0.79 11.86 1.88
N PHE A 294 2.03 12.21 1.56
CA PHE A 294 2.39 13.53 1.08
C PHE A 294 3.67 13.49 0.26
N SER A 295 3.85 14.47 -0.62
CA SER A 295 5.01 14.60 -1.49
C SER A 295 6.02 15.59 -0.91
N SER A 296 7.29 15.20 -0.76
CA SER A 296 8.34 15.99 -0.13
C SER A 296 9.62 16.05 -0.95
N SER A 297 10.26 17.22 -0.93
CA SER A 297 11.55 17.48 -1.56
C SER A 297 12.76 17.26 -0.62
N ARG A 298 12.54 16.75 0.60
CA ARG A 298 13.57 16.57 1.64
C ARG A 298 14.79 15.76 1.19
N PRO A 299 15.95 15.83 1.88
CA PRO A 299 17.16 15.09 1.50
C PRO A 299 16.97 13.58 1.40
N GLU A 300 16.02 12.98 2.11
CA GLU A 300 15.73 11.54 1.99
C GLU A 300 15.19 11.14 0.60
N ALA A 301 14.70 12.09 -0.20
CA ALA A 301 14.13 11.86 -1.53
C ALA A 301 15.17 11.37 -2.57
N LEU A 302 14.74 10.43 -3.43
CA LEU A 302 15.48 10.00 -4.63
C LEU A 302 15.53 11.10 -5.70
N GLY A 303 14.53 11.96 -5.74
CA GLY A 303 14.29 12.92 -6.82
C GLY A 303 13.76 14.27 -6.37
N GLY A 304 12.97 14.91 -7.23
CA GLY A 304 12.45 16.25 -7.01
C GLY A 304 11.44 16.31 -5.88
N PHE A 305 10.39 15.49 -5.97
CA PHE A 305 9.44 15.22 -4.89
C PHE A 305 9.23 13.71 -4.81
N ASP A 306 9.40 13.13 -3.62
CA ASP A 306 9.12 11.72 -3.32
C ASP A 306 7.89 11.65 -2.38
N VAL A 307 7.13 10.56 -2.45
CA VAL A 307 6.02 10.25 -1.54
C VAL A 307 6.54 9.70 -0.20
N PHE A 308 6.04 10.28 0.89
CA PHE A 308 6.26 9.81 2.25
C PHE A 308 4.91 9.54 2.94
N GLU A 309 4.94 8.63 3.92
CA GLU A 309 3.82 8.28 4.81
C GLU A 309 4.15 8.65 6.26
N VAL A 310 3.15 9.16 6.98
CA VAL A 310 3.07 9.05 8.45
C VAL A 310 1.72 8.46 8.85
N SER A 311 1.62 8.00 10.09
CA SER A 311 0.40 7.47 10.69
C SER A 311 0.16 8.13 12.06
N GLY A 312 -1.10 8.36 12.44
CA GLY A 312 -1.41 9.01 13.73
C GLY A 312 -2.89 9.32 13.95
N GLU A 313 -3.16 10.17 14.93
CA GLU A 313 -4.44 10.88 15.06
C GLU A 313 -4.29 12.22 14.32
N LEU A 314 -4.92 12.34 13.16
CA LEU A 314 -4.87 13.48 12.25
C LEU A 314 -6.25 14.11 12.06
N THR A 315 -7.33 13.36 12.26
CA THR A 315 -8.73 13.81 12.19
C THR A 315 -9.40 14.01 13.54
N GLY A 316 -8.69 13.81 14.66
CA GLY A 316 -9.17 14.10 16.02
C GLY A 316 -9.09 15.58 16.43
N GLU A 317 -9.55 15.91 17.65
CA GLU A 317 -9.40 17.28 18.19
C GLU A 317 -7.93 17.70 18.29
N THR A 318 -7.08 16.78 18.75
CA THR A 318 -5.63 16.91 18.82
C THR A 318 -4.93 16.25 17.63
N MET A 319 -3.66 16.60 17.40
CA MET A 319 -2.82 15.93 16.41
C MET A 319 -1.70 15.18 17.12
N GLU A 320 -1.66 13.86 16.96
CA GLU A 320 -0.61 12.99 17.51
C GLU A 320 -0.06 12.08 16.39
N LEU A 321 1.26 11.96 16.28
CA LEU A 321 1.92 11.13 15.26
C LEU A 321 2.57 9.91 15.90
N LEU A 322 2.43 8.74 15.29
CA LEU A 322 3.15 7.53 15.70
C LEU A 322 4.65 7.69 15.41
N GLN A 323 5.00 8.22 14.23
CA GLN A 323 6.40 8.48 13.88
C GLN A 323 6.87 9.81 14.49
N GLN A 324 7.86 9.72 15.38
CA GLN A 324 8.41 10.87 16.13
C GLN A 324 9.75 11.40 15.57
N ALA A 325 10.40 10.64 14.68
CA ALA A 325 11.79 10.89 14.25
C ALA A 325 11.98 11.09 12.74
N HIS A 326 11.20 10.40 11.90
CA HIS A 326 11.26 10.46 10.45
C HIS A 326 9.92 10.02 9.85
N ALA A 327 9.57 10.54 8.68
CA ALA A 327 8.47 9.98 7.88
C ALA A 327 8.97 8.72 7.14
N ILE A 328 8.07 7.81 6.81
CA ILE A 328 8.39 6.58 6.08
C ILE A 328 8.41 6.92 4.59
N GLN A 329 9.48 6.59 3.88
CA GLN A 329 9.57 6.80 2.44
C GLN A 329 8.92 5.62 1.69
N MET A 330 8.08 5.91 0.70
CA MET A 330 7.49 4.87 -0.15
C MET A 330 8.57 4.18 -1.02
N PRO A 331 8.38 2.90 -1.41
CA PRO A 331 9.37 2.15 -2.17
C PRO A 331 9.54 2.68 -3.60
N PHE A 332 10.58 2.19 -4.28
CA PHE A 332 11.06 2.69 -5.58
C PHE A 332 10.02 2.62 -6.71
N GLU A 333 9.06 1.72 -6.60
CA GLU A 333 7.99 1.60 -7.59
C GLU A 333 7.12 2.84 -7.58
N VAL A 334 6.87 3.39 -6.39
CA VAL A 334 6.23 4.68 -6.15
C VAL A 334 7.22 5.82 -6.39
N ASN A 335 8.41 5.80 -5.78
CA ASN A 335 9.35 6.92 -5.72
C ASN A 335 10.55 6.82 -6.69
N SER A 336 10.94 7.92 -7.32
CA SER A 336 11.99 7.95 -8.32
C SER A 336 12.80 9.25 -8.34
N THR A 337 13.74 9.38 -9.29
CA THR A 337 14.47 10.64 -9.49
C THR A 337 13.63 11.76 -10.15
N ALA A 338 12.35 11.48 -10.43
CA ALA A 338 11.39 12.38 -11.06
C ALA A 338 10.66 13.24 -10.01
N ASP A 339 9.48 13.75 -10.32
CA ASP A 339 8.56 14.34 -9.35
C ASP A 339 7.32 13.44 -9.23
N GLU A 340 7.12 12.86 -8.05
CA GLU A 340 5.88 12.25 -7.61
C GLU A 340 5.02 13.31 -6.90
N PHE A 341 3.84 13.62 -7.46
CA PHE A 341 3.05 14.81 -7.10
C PHE A 341 1.87 14.56 -6.17
N LEU A 342 1.34 13.33 -6.12
CA LEU A 342 0.14 12.96 -5.33
C LEU A 342 0.04 11.44 -5.27
N TYR A 343 -0.35 10.89 -4.13
CA TYR A 343 -0.54 9.45 -3.92
C TYR A 343 -1.79 9.15 -3.08
N TRP A 344 -2.46 8.03 -3.37
CA TRP A 344 -3.64 7.53 -2.66
C TRP A 344 -3.76 6.02 -2.83
N GLU A 345 -4.16 5.30 -1.78
CA GLU A 345 -4.45 3.86 -1.80
C GLU A 345 -5.95 3.63 -1.58
N ASN A 346 -6.59 2.87 -2.47
CA ASN A 346 -7.99 2.47 -2.38
C ASN A 346 -8.02 1.01 -1.87
N GLU A 347 -7.89 0.85 -0.56
CA GLU A 347 -7.83 -0.46 0.10
C GLU A 347 -9.08 -1.32 -0.21
N ALA A 348 -10.25 -0.69 -0.38
CA ALA A 348 -11.51 -1.38 -0.66
C ALA A 348 -11.60 -1.99 -2.08
N ALA A 349 -10.94 -1.39 -3.07
CA ALA A 349 -10.86 -1.92 -4.43
C ALA A 349 -9.54 -2.69 -4.70
N GLY A 350 -8.56 -2.60 -3.80
CA GLY A 350 -7.24 -3.23 -3.97
C GLY A 350 -6.39 -2.55 -5.04
N GLU A 351 -6.48 -1.23 -5.17
CA GLU A 351 -5.73 -0.43 -6.15
C GLU A 351 -5.06 0.79 -5.50
N ALA A 352 -4.06 1.37 -6.17
CA ALA A 352 -3.40 2.60 -5.78
C ALA A 352 -3.24 3.54 -6.98
N TRP A 353 -3.16 4.84 -6.67
CA TRP A 353 -3.12 5.92 -7.64
C TRP A 353 -1.94 6.86 -7.39
N LEU A 354 -1.14 7.10 -8.42
CA LEU A 354 0.07 7.94 -8.36
C LEU A 354 0.06 8.99 -9.47
N THR A 355 0.39 10.23 -9.15
CA THR A 355 0.73 11.24 -10.17
C THR A 355 2.23 11.39 -10.24
N THR A 356 2.82 11.25 -11.43
CA THR A 356 4.25 11.44 -11.66
C THR A 356 4.52 12.17 -12.98
N ASN A 357 5.76 12.62 -13.21
CA ASN A 357 6.26 13.00 -14.54
C ASN A 357 7.31 12.01 -15.10
N ARG A 358 7.51 10.84 -14.47
CA ARG A 358 8.56 9.85 -14.80
C ARG A 358 8.68 9.52 -16.30
N ASN A 359 7.58 9.27 -17.01
CA ASN A 359 7.59 8.98 -18.46
C ASN A 359 7.15 10.15 -19.35
N GLN A 360 6.98 11.35 -18.81
CA GLN A 360 6.49 12.52 -19.53
C GLN A 360 7.64 13.45 -19.96
N ASP A 361 7.41 14.23 -21.01
CA ASP A 361 8.38 15.23 -21.48
C ASP A 361 8.07 16.61 -20.87
N PHE A 362 9.10 17.23 -20.30
CA PHE A 362 9.08 18.57 -19.70
C PHE A 362 7.92 18.81 -18.70
N GLU A 363 6.95 19.66 -19.02
CA GLU A 363 5.87 20.07 -18.13
C GLU A 363 4.68 19.07 -18.09
N GLY A 364 4.79 17.93 -18.79
CA GLY A 364 3.77 16.88 -18.78
C GLY A 364 3.70 16.13 -17.44
N ARG A 365 2.50 15.67 -17.08
CA ARG A 365 2.26 14.77 -15.94
C ARG A 365 1.39 13.59 -16.39
N GLU A 366 1.44 12.51 -15.63
CA GLU A 366 0.63 11.33 -15.85
C GLU A 366 0.09 10.82 -14.51
N VAL A 367 -1.11 10.26 -14.55
CA VAL A 367 -1.75 9.60 -13.43
C VAL A 367 -1.75 8.10 -13.73
N TRP A 368 -1.17 7.31 -12.84
CA TRP A 368 -1.18 5.86 -12.89
C TRP A 368 -2.25 5.33 -11.95
N ARG A 369 -2.89 4.24 -12.36
CA ARG A 369 -3.68 3.35 -11.49
C ARG A 369 -3.07 1.97 -11.59
N PHE A 370 -2.84 1.30 -10.47
CA PHE A 370 -2.21 -0.03 -10.43
C PHE A 370 -2.72 -0.85 -9.25
N ALA A 371 -2.53 -2.17 -9.26
CA ALA A 371 -2.99 -3.03 -8.16
C ALA A 371 -2.17 -2.80 -6.88
N LEU A 372 -2.84 -2.86 -5.74
CA LEU A 372 -2.23 -2.75 -4.41
C LEU A 372 -1.52 -4.04 -3.97
N ASP A 373 -1.72 -5.17 -4.66
CA ASP A 373 -0.92 -6.39 -4.50
C ASP A 373 0.46 -6.21 -5.17
N ARG A 374 1.47 -5.94 -4.34
CA ARG A 374 2.82 -5.59 -4.77
C ARG A 374 3.74 -6.80 -4.65
N GLN A 375 4.12 -7.38 -5.79
CA GLN A 375 4.92 -8.61 -5.79
C GLN A 375 6.42 -8.32 -5.67
N ILE A 376 7.05 -8.77 -4.59
CA ILE A 376 8.50 -8.58 -4.34
C ILE A 376 9.33 -9.25 -5.45
N VAL A 377 10.30 -8.52 -5.99
CA VAL A 377 11.18 -8.97 -7.09
C VAL A 377 12.50 -9.49 -6.53
N MET A 378 12.54 -10.81 -6.24
CA MET A 378 13.74 -11.45 -5.69
C MET A 378 14.94 -11.41 -6.66
N PRO A 379 16.11 -10.91 -6.23
CA PRO A 379 17.34 -10.95 -7.02
C PRO A 379 17.99 -12.34 -7.03
N VAL A 380 18.48 -12.73 -8.20
CA VAL A 380 19.23 -13.98 -8.46
C VAL A 380 20.60 -13.64 -9.04
N ALA A 381 21.66 -13.94 -8.30
CA ALA A 381 23.04 -13.72 -8.75
C ALA A 381 23.52 -14.84 -9.67
N ALA A 382 24.08 -14.47 -10.83
CA ALA A 382 24.46 -15.38 -11.89
C ALA A 382 25.80 -14.99 -12.53
N SER A 383 26.52 -15.97 -13.09
CA SER A 383 27.80 -15.74 -13.77
C SER A 383 27.73 -16.29 -15.20
N ILE A 384 28.13 -15.49 -16.19
CA ILE A 384 28.21 -15.86 -17.60
C ILE A 384 29.67 -15.87 -18.02
N GLN A 385 30.16 -17.04 -18.44
CA GLN A 385 31.45 -17.24 -19.10
C GLN A 385 31.24 -17.30 -20.61
N THR A 386 31.98 -16.49 -21.38
CA THR A 386 31.88 -16.46 -22.84
C THR A 386 33.03 -17.25 -23.47
N ASP A 387 32.76 -17.95 -24.58
CA ASP A 387 33.80 -18.48 -25.48
C ASP A 387 33.42 -18.21 -26.95
N PHE A 388 33.83 -17.03 -27.42
CA PHE A 388 33.80 -16.63 -28.82
C PHE A 388 35.21 -16.41 -29.39
N GLY A 389 36.22 -17.03 -28.75
CA GLY A 389 37.63 -16.87 -29.07
C GLY A 389 38.16 -15.43 -28.90
N SER A 390 39.22 -15.10 -29.65
CA SER A 390 39.98 -13.85 -29.48
C SER A 390 39.30 -12.56 -29.99
N SER A 391 38.02 -12.60 -30.37
CA SER A 391 37.28 -11.44 -30.88
C SER A 391 36.68 -10.63 -29.74
N GLU A 392 37.07 -9.35 -29.60
CA GLU A 392 36.33 -8.39 -28.76
C GLU A 392 34.88 -8.28 -29.24
N GLY A 393 33.95 -8.20 -28.31
CA GLY A 393 32.53 -8.07 -28.60
C GLY A 393 31.74 -7.45 -27.47
N ARG A 394 30.43 -7.54 -27.63
CA ARG A 394 29.42 -6.93 -26.78
C ARG A 394 28.43 -8.01 -26.34
N LEU A 395 28.37 -8.23 -25.03
CA LEU A 395 27.30 -8.97 -24.37
C LEU A 395 26.10 -8.04 -24.19
N THR A 396 24.90 -8.50 -24.51
CA THR A 396 23.64 -7.79 -24.27
C THR A 396 22.67 -8.69 -23.52
N ILE A 397 21.93 -8.13 -22.56
CA ILE A 397 20.83 -8.81 -21.89
C ILE A 397 19.62 -7.90 -21.91
N ARG A 398 18.48 -8.46 -22.32
CA ARG A 398 17.16 -7.82 -22.30
C ARG A 398 16.11 -8.82 -21.84
N ARG A 399 15.00 -8.33 -21.30
CA ARG A 399 13.84 -9.15 -20.98
C ARG A 399 13.15 -9.63 -22.26
N GLU A 400 12.57 -10.84 -22.21
CA GLU A 400 11.76 -11.38 -23.30
C GLU A 400 10.45 -10.59 -23.43
N GLY A 401 10.20 -10.03 -24.61
CA GLY A 401 9.11 -9.10 -24.89
C GLY A 401 9.59 -7.67 -25.15
N ASP A 402 10.64 -7.23 -24.47
CA ASP A 402 11.14 -5.85 -24.55
C ASP A 402 12.17 -5.63 -25.66
N GLU A 403 12.10 -4.47 -26.33
CA GLU A 403 13.07 -4.06 -27.36
C GLU A 403 14.33 -3.40 -26.76
N ARG A 404 14.23 -2.83 -25.56
CA ARG A 404 15.34 -2.15 -24.88
C ARG A 404 16.33 -3.15 -24.29
N ILE A 405 17.63 -2.82 -24.36
CA ILE A 405 18.70 -3.59 -23.73
C ILE A 405 18.87 -3.07 -22.31
N GLY A 406 18.78 -3.93 -21.31
CA GLY A 406 18.93 -3.54 -19.90
C GLY A 406 20.35 -3.68 -19.36
N ILE A 407 21.16 -4.59 -19.93
CA ILE A 407 22.59 -4.71 -19.62
C ILE A 407 23.36 -4.79 -20.93
N GLU A 408 24.33 -3.90 -21.12
CA GLU A 408 25.30 -3.93 -22.21
C GLU A 408 26.72 -3.95 -21.62
N HIS A 409 27.53 -4.93 -22.00
CA HIS A 409 28.91 -5.06 -21.50
C HIS A 409 29.90 -5.37 -22.62
N HIS A 410 30.98 -4.60 -22.71
CA HIS A 410 32.03 -4.76 -23.72
C HIS A 410 33.21 -5.53 -23.13
N MET A 411 33.51 -6.71 -23.69
CA MET A 411 34.51 -7.64 -23.14
C MET A 411 35.24 -8.42 -24.26
N PRO A 412 36.37 -9.09 -23.96
CA PRO A 412 36.95 -10.08 -24.85
C PRO A 412 36.00 -11.28 -25.06
N GLY A 413 36.10 -11.98 -26.19
CA GLY A 413 35.26 -13.15 -26.48
C GLY A 413 35.47 -14.32 -25.51
N GLU A 414 36.62 -14.40 -24.86
CA GLU A 414 36.89 -15.25 -23.69
C GLU A 414 36.88 -14.38 -22.42
N GLY A 415 35.89 -14.54 -21.56
CA GLY A 415 35.72 -13.69 -20.37
C GLY A 415 34.65 -14.20 -19.40
N THR A 416 34.44 -13.47 -18.29
CA THR A 416 33.40 -13.76 -17.30
C THR A 416 32.72 -12.46 -16.88
N VAL A 417 31.40 -12.50 -16.72
CA VAL A 417 30.56 -11.40 -16.26
C VAL A 417 29.63 -11.92 -15.16
N ASP A 418 29.68 -11.29 -13.99
CA ASP A 418 28.80 -11.59 -12.85
C ASP A 418 27.67 -10.56 -12.79
N LEU A 419 26.45 -11.03 -12.49
CA LEU A 419 25.19 -10.33 -12.74
C LEU A 419 24.19 -10.57 -11.62
N LEU A 420 23.32 -9.60 -11.37
CA LEU A 420 22.08 -9.78 -10.62
C LEU A 420 20.90 -9.70 -11.59
N LEU A 421 19.98 -10.66 -11.54
CA LEU A 421 18.82 -10.78 -12.45
C LEU A 421 17.56 -11.14 -11.65
N ALA A 422 16.39 -10.68 -12.08
CA ALA A 422 15.15 -10.91 -11.37
C ALA A 422 14.64 -12.35 -11.54
N ALA A 423 14.26 -12.97 -10.42
CA ALA A 423 13.51 -14.21 -10.41
C ALA A 423 12.21 -14.11 -11.24
N GLY A 424 11.74 -15.25 -11.75
CA GLY A 424 10.52 -15.36 -12.57
C GLY A 424 10.59 -14.68 -13.94
N SER A 425 11.68 -13.99 -14.27
CA SER A 425 11.84 -13.27 -15.53
C SER A 425 12.54 -14.13 -16.59
N THR A 426 12.12 -13.96 -17.85
CA THR A 426 12.83 -14.53 -19.00
C THR A 426 13.64 -13.46 -19.71
N TYR A 427 14.86 -13.83 -20.09
CA TYR A 427 15.86 -12.99 -20.71
C TYR A 427 16.30 -13.53 -22.07
N ILE A 428 16.70 -12.61 -22.95
CA ILE A 428 17.45 -12.90 -24.18
C ILE A 428 18.88 -12.41 -23.94
N VAL A 429 19.83 -13.36 -23.88
CA VAL A 429 21.26 -13.10 -23.76
C VAL A 429 21.86 -13.12 -25.17
N GLY A 430 22.42 -12.00 -25.61
CA GLY A 430 23.04 -11.80 -26.92
C GLY A 430 24.54 -11.58 -26.84
N TRP A 431 25.27 -12.03 -27.86
CA TRP A 431 26.66 -11.68 -28.11
C TRP A 431 26.83 -11.21 -29.55
N GLU A 432 27.52 -10.09 -29.74
CA GLU A 432 27.91 -9.57 -31.05
C GLU A 432 29.40 -9.19 -31.06
N ALA A 433 30.18 -9.79 -31.97
CA ALA A 433 31.58 -9.42 -32.18
C ALA A 433 31.68 -8.04 -32.84
N LYS A 434 32.69 -7.25 -32.46
CA LYS A 434 32.90 -5.86 -32.90
C LYS A 434 33.11 -5.68 -34.40
N ASP A 435 33.48 -6.74 -35.11
CA ASP A 435 33.63 -6.80 -36.56
C ASP A 435 32.40 -7.37 -37.29
N GLY A 436 31.33 -7.72 -36.54
CA GLY A 436 30.11 -8.34 -37.05
C GLY A 436 30.28 -9.80 -37.48
N SER A 437 31.41 -10.45 -37.20
CA SER A 437 31.69 -11.82 -37.65
C SER A 437 30.90 -12.90 -36.93
N ILE A 438 30.49 -12.64 -35.68
CA ILE A 438 29.76 -13.56 -34.80
C ILE A 438 28.61 -12.77 -34.19
N ALA A 439 27.38 -13.28 -34.35
CA ALA A 439 26.20 -12.82 -33.65
C ALA A 439 25.40 -14.04 -33.18
N LYS A 440 25.16 -14.17 -31.88
CA LYS A 440 24.39 -15.28 -31.26
C LYS A 440 23.45 -14.70 -30.22
N ALA A 441 22.27 -15.30 -30.06
CA ALA A 441 21.38 -15.00 -28.95
C ALA A 441 20.73 -16.30 -28.42
N GLU A 442 20.59 -16.41 -27.11
CA GLU A 442 19.91 -17.51 -26.42
C GLU A 442 18.87 -17.00 -25.43
N ARG A 443 17.85 -17.81 -25.17
CA ARG A 443 16.76 -17.53 -24.24
C ARG A 443 17.05 -18.24 -22.92
N VAL A 444 16.95 -17.51 -21.81
CA VAL A 444 17.18 -17.99 -20.44
C VAL A 444 16.01 -17.56 -19.57
N ALA A 445 15.23 -18.52 -19.08
CA ALA A 445 14.10 -18.30 -18.18
C ALA A 445 14.50 -18.63 -16.74
N LEU A 446 14.61 -17.61 -15.88
CA LEU A 446 14.78 -17.81 -14.45
C LEU A 446 13.43 -18.20 -13.83
N LYS A 447 13.45 -19.19 -12.94
CA LYS A 447 12.27 -19.60 -12.16
C LYS A 447 11.94 -18.52 -11.12
N SER A 448 10.69 -18.48 -10.65
CA SER A 448 10.36 -17.74 -9.44
C SER A 448 11.17 -18.26 -8.25
N ALA A 449 11.40 -17.39 -7.27
CA ALA A 449 12.10 -17.71 -6.04
C ALA A 449 11.43 -16.92 -4.91
N ASP A 450 11.28 -17.57 -3.75
CA ASP A 450 10.62 -16.99 -2.57
C ASP A 450 11.63 -16.29 -1.63
N SER A 451 12.92 -16.29 -2.02
CA SER A 451 14.01 -15.57 -1.37
C SER A 451 15.09 -15.21 -2.41
N PRO A 452 15.95 -14.22 -2.14
CA PRO A 452 17.09 -13.93 -3.00
C PRO A 452 18.05 -15.13 -3.05
N ALA A 453 18.74 -15.33 -4.18
CA ALA A 453 19.50 -16.56 -4.42
C ALA A 453 20.71 -16.35 -5.35
N PHE A 454 21.59 -17.35 -5.46
CA PHE A 454 22.61 -17.40 -6.50
C PHE A 454 22.69 -18.75 -7.21
N ILE A 455 23.25 -18.73 -8.42
CA ILE A 455 23.42 -19.89 -9.29
C ILE A 455 24.85 -20.43 -9.08
N ALA A 456 24.95 -21.69 -8.66
CA ALA A 456 26.19 -22.26 -8.13
C ALA A 456 27.34 -22.26 -9.14
N GLU A 457 27.10 -22.77 -10.36
CA GLU A 457 28.09 -22.86 -11.44
C GLU A 457 27.84 -21.82 -12.55
N PRO A 458 28.87 -21.32 -13.26
CA PRO A 458 28.69 -20.32 -14.31
C PRO A 458 28.09 -20.90 -15.60
N PHE A 459 27.26 -20.10 -16.28
CA PHE A 459 26.76 -20.41 -17.63
C PHE A 459 27.85 -20.23 -18.67
N HIS A 460 28.05 -21.21 -19.53
CA HIS A 460 28.92 -21.11 -20.70
C HIS A 460 28.10 -20.64 -21.91
N PHE A 461 28.45 -19.49 -22.47
CA PHE A 461 27.84 -18.94 -23.68
C PHE A 461 28.88 -18.90 -24.80
N ASP A 462 28.90 -19.95 -25.61
CA ASP A 462 29.92 -20.14 -26.65
C ASP A 462 29.33 -20.07 -28.08
N GLY A 463 30.21 -19.91 -29.09
CA GLY A 463 29.84 -19.84 -30.51
C GLY A 463 29.65 -21.19 -31.23
N GLY A 464 29.77 -22.31 -30.52
CA GLY A 464 29.86 -23.65 -31.07
C GLY A 464 28.52 -24.26 -31.50
N ALA A 465 28.54 -24.97 -32.63
CA ALA A 465 27.38 -25.71 -33.18
C ALA A 465 27.03 -27.00 -32.40
N SER A 466 27.63 -27.23 -31.23
CA SER A 466 27.40 -28.40 -30.38
C SER A 466 27.35 -28.05 -28.88
N ALA A 467 27.16 -26.76 -28.57
CA ALA A 467 27.02 -26.25 -27.21
C ALA A 467 25.74 -26.76 -26.55
N ILE A 468 25.80 -26.98 -25.24
CA ILE A 468 24.61 -27.15 -24.39
C ILE A 468 24.02 -25.75 -24.19
N SER A 469 22.73 -25.54 -24.49
CA SER A 469 22.12 -24.22 -24.34
C SER A 469 22.19 -23.71 -22.91
N MET A 470 22.26 -22.39 -22.74
CA MET A 470 22.29 -21.74 -21.42
C MET A 470 21.10 -22.16 -20.53
N GLN A 471 19.91 -22.34 -21.12
CA GLN A 471 18.75 -22.90 -20.41
C GLN A 471 19.01 -24.33 -19.90
N SER A 472 19.57 -25.21 -20.72
CA SER A 472 19.87 -26.59 -20.31
C SER A 472 20.95 -26.64 -19.22
N GLN A 473 21.86 -25.67 -19.20
CA GLN A 473 22.85 -25.51 -18.14
C GLN A 473 22.19 -25.01 -16.84
N LEU A 474 21.28 -24.03 -16.92
CA LEU A 474 20.47 -23.55 -15.80
C LEU A 474 19.60 -24.65 -15.18
N ASP A 475 18.90 -25.43 -16.01
CA ASP A 475 18.02 -26.50 -15.54
C ASP A 475 18.77 -27.63 -14.83
N ALA A 476 20.09 -27.76 -15.07
CA ALA A 476 21.00 -28.71 -14.41
C ALA A 476 21.80 -28.10 -13.26
N ASN A 477 21.67 -26.78 -13.00
CA ASN A 477 22.44 -26.05 -12.00
C ASN A 477 21.75 -26.09 -10.63
N THR A 478 22.52 -25.87 -9.57
CA THR A 478 21.97 -25.68 -8.22
C THR A 478 21.75 -24.20 -7.97
N ILE A 479 20.54 -23.84 -7.53
CA ILE A 479 20.18 -22.50 -7.05
C ILE A 479 20.20 -22.54 -5.53
N ILE A 480 20.87 -21.59 -4.89
CA ILE A 480 21.12 -21.56 -3.44
C ILE A 480 20.63 -20.23 -2.87
N ALA A 481 19.77 -20.27 -1.85
CA ALA A 481 19.23 -19.07 -1.20
C ALA A 481 20.32 -18.26 -0.46
N ARG A 482 20.25 -16.93 -0.53
CA ARG A 482 21.19 -15.97 0.06
C ARG A 482 20.44 -14.69 0.44
N THR A 483 19.97 -14.59 1.68
CA THR A 483 19.16 -13.47 2.18
C THR A 483 19.90 -12.12 2.25
N ASP A 484 21.20 -12.12 2.04
CA ASP A 484 22.06 -10.93 1.98
C ASP A 484 22.16 -10.30 0.57
N LEU A 485 21.59 -10.95 -0.46
CA LEU A 485 21.49 -10.36 -1.79
C LEU A 485 20.34 -9.36 -1.87
N GLN A 486 20.67 -8.13 -2.23
CA GLN A 486 19.75 -7.03 -2.51
C GLN A 486 20.13 -6.38 -3.83
N TRP A 487 19.16 -5.68 -4.45
CA TRP A 487 19.45 -4.81 -5.60
C TRP A 487 20.34 -3.64 -5.19
N THR A 488 20.97 -3.00 -6.16
CA THR A 488 21.54 -1.65 -5.98
C THR A 488 20.77 -0.61 -6.80
N LEU A 489 21.12 0.66 -6.60
CA LEU A 489 20.64 1.77 -7.43
C LEU A 489 20.86 1.55 -8.94
N SER A 490 21.84 0.75 -9.35
CA SER A 490 22.03 0.38 -10.76
C SER A 490 20.93 -0.56 -11.26
N GLY A 491 20.45 -1.50 -10.43
CA GLY A 491 19.30 -2.34 -10.72
C GLY A 491 18.01 -1.53 -10.84
N LEU A 492 17.81 -0.55 -9.95
CA LEU A 492 16.69 0.41 -10.02
C LEU A 492 16.76 1.24 -11.31
N SER A 493 17.93 1.76 -11.66
CA SER A 493 18.13 2.49 -12.92
C SER A 493 17.81 1.64 -14.15
N SER A 494 18.20 0.35 -14.17
CA SER A 494 17.89 -0.55 -15.29
C SER A 494 16.39 -0.81 -15.43
N GLN A 495 15.66 -0.86 -14.31
CA GLN A 495 14.20 -0.97 -14.32
C GLN A 495 13.54 0.28 -14.95
N VAL A 496 14.02 1.50 -14.70
CA VAL A 496 13.52 2.72 -15.36
C VAL A 496 13.91 2.79 -16.83
N GLU A 497 15.20 2.57 -17.16
CA GLU A 497 15.68 2.77 -18.54
C GLU A 497 15.20 1.66 -19.49
N ALA A 498 15.11 0.41 -19.02
CA ALA A 498 14.92 -0.78 -19.85
C ALA A 498 13.76 -1.70 -19.44
N ALA A 499 12.91 -1.32 -18.49
CA ALA A 499 11.80 -2.13 -17.96
C ALA A 499 12.23 -3.51 -17.42
N MET A 500 13.48 -3.57 -16.94
CA MET A 500 14.16 -4.79 -16.53
C MET A 500 15.00 -4.56 -15.27
N PHE A 501 14.61 -5.19 -14.16
CA PHE A 501 15.52 -5.40 -13.03
C PHE A 501 16.69 -6.31 -13.45
N GLY A 502 17.89 -5.74 -13.50
CA GLY A 502 19.14 -6.43 -13.78
C GLY A 502 20.36 -5.50 -13.74
N GLU A 503 21.48 -5.98 -13.19
CA GLU A 503 22.71 -5.18 -13.05
C GLU A 503 23.99 -6.02 -13.10
N LEU A 504 25.14 -5.35 -13.32
CA LEU A 504 26.48 -5.93 -13.26
C LEU A 504 26.98 -5.94 -11.81
N MET A 505 27.50 -7.07 -11.34
CA MET A 505 28.10 -7.17 -10.01
C MET A 505 29.56 -6.67 -10.02
N SER A 506 30.05 -6.21 -8.87
CA SER A 506 31.46 -5.85 -8.72
C SER A 506 32.37 -7.08 -8.61
N GLU A 507 33.60 -6.97 -9.12
CA GLU A 507 34.59 -8.07 -9.19
C GLU A 507 34.88 -8.76 -7.85
N THR A 508 34.58 -8.12 -6.71
CA THR A 508 34.79 -8.68 -5.37
C THR A 508 33.54 -9.25 -4.71
N ALA A 509 32.33 -8.87 -5.15
CA ALA A 509 31.09 -9.29 -4.48
C ALA A 509 30.77 -10.78 -4.71
N PHE A 510 30.83 -11.24 -5.96
CA PHE A 510 30.51 -12.63 -6.30
C PHE A 510 31.53 -13.65 -5.75
N PRO A 511 32.85 -13.37 -5.73
CA PRO A 511 33.82 -14.23 -5.04
C PRO A 511 33.65 -14.29 -3.52
N SER A 512 33.20 -13.22 -2.85
CA SER A 512 32.92 -13.27 -1.40
C SER A 512 31.71 -14.13 -1.07
N ILE A 513 30.62 -14.03 -1.85
CA ILE A 513 29.44 -14.91 -1.74
C ILE A 513 29.86 -16.39 -1.85
N ARG A 514 30.78 -16.72 -2.77
CA ARG A 514 31.32 -18.07 -2.93
C ARG A 514 32.34 -18.49 -1.86
N ALA A 515 32.86 -17.58 -1.02
CA ALA A 515 33.91 -17.87 -0.03
C ALA A 515 33.36 -18.37 1.32
N ASP A 516 32.16 -17.93 1.73
CA ASP A 516 31.49 -18.37 2.97
C ASP A 516 31.21 -19.89 3.02
N ARG A 517 31.23 -20.53 1.84
CA ARG A 517 31.03 -21.97 1.58
C ARG A 517 31.83 -22.93 2.49
N ILE A 518 32.91 -22.48 3.12
CA ILE A 518 33.81 -23.35 3.91
C ILE A 518 33.21 -23.75 5.29
N HIS A 519 32.17 -23.07 5.80
CA HIS A 519 31.50 -23.47 7.05
C HIS A 519 30.19 -24.23 6.83
N GLU A 520 29.42 -23.91 5.79
CA GLU A 520 28.13 -24.57 5.52
C GLU A 520 28.28 -26.01 5.01
N VAL A 521 29.33 -26.32 4.24
CA VAL A 521 29.58 -27.67 3.69
C VAL A 521 29.78 -28.74 4.78
N GLY A 522 30.16 -28.35 6.00
CA GLY A 522 30.19 -29.26 7.15
C GLY A 522 28.79 -29.72 7.59
N ILE A 523 27.82 -28.80 7.57
CA ILE A 523 26.41 -29.06 7.88
C ILE A 523 25.73 -29.77 6.70
N GLU A 524 26.05 -29.38 5.47
CA GLU A 524 25.49 -29.95 4.24
C GLU A 524 25.83 -31.44 4.08
N LYS A 525 27.07 -31.85 4.39
CA LYS A 525 27.45 -33.27 4.45
C LYS A 525 26.66 -34.06 5.50
N VAL A 526 26.39 -33.45 6.66
CA VAL A 526 25.61 -34.07 7.74
C VAL A 526 24.14 -34.25 7.32
N LEU A 527 23.55 -33.26 6.64
CA LEU A 527 22.19 -33.35 6.10
C LEU A 527 22.08 -34.34 4.93
N GLN A 528 23.08 -34.39 4.04
CA GLN A 528 23.13 -35.37 2.95
C GLN A 528 23.30 -36.80 3.49
N ALA A 529 24.12 -37.01 4.52
CA ALA A 529 24.26 -38.32 5.18
C ALA A 529 22.97 -38.77 5.89
N ALA A 530 22.16 -37.83 6.40
CA ALA A 530 20.84 -38.13 6.96
C ALA A 530 19.80 -38.51 5.88
N ASN A 531 19.86 -37.89 4.70
CA ASN A 531 18.88 -38.10 3.63
C ASN A 531 19.21 -39.26 2.67
N ALA A 532 20.46 -39.75 2.64
CA ALA A 532 20.93 -40.71 1.65
C ALA A 532 20.43 -42.17 1.84
N GLU A 533 19.93 -42.55 3.02
CA GLU A 533 19.53 -43.95 3.30
C GLU A 533 18.11 -44.34 2.81
N GLY A 534 17.37 -43.43 2.18
CA GLY A 534 16.19 -43.79 1.37
C GLY A 534 15.01 -44.42 2.12
N THR A 535 14.92 -44.22 3.44
CA THR A 535 13.77 -44.68 4.26
C THR A 535 12.69 -43.62 4.34
N GLU A 536 11.45 -44.00 4.03
CA GLU A 536 10.26 -43.19 4.33
C GLU A 536 10.19 -42.87 5.85
N GLY A 537 10.32 -41.59 6.21
CA GLY A 537 9.97 -41.05 7.52
C GLY A 537 11.04 -41.14 8.62
N TYR A 538 11.50 -39.97 9.08
CA TYR A 538 11.87 -39.64 10.47
C TYR A 538 12.70 -40.70 11.25
N ARG A 539 13.87 -41.12 10.74
CA ARG A 539 14.77 -42.04 11.45
C ARG A 539 16.24 -41.60 11.44
N ILE A 540 16.94 -41.98 12.51
CA ILE A 540 18.39 -41.85 12.64
C ILE A 540 19.08 -42.82 11.64
N PRO A 541 20.15 -42.42 10.93
CA PRO A 541 20.87 -43.29 10.00
C PRO A 541 21.39 -44.59 10.62
N ASN A 542 21.35 -45.70 9.89
CA ASN A 542 21.69 -47.02 10.42
C ASN A 542 23.15 -47.11 10.87
N TRP A 543 24.09 -46.51 10.14
CA TRP A 543 25.51 -46.49 10.54
C TRP A 543 25.74 -45.78 11.89
N MET A 544 24.93 -44.75 12.20
CA MET A 544 24.97 -44.06 13.48
C MET A 544 24.38 -44.93 14.59
N LEU A 545 23.31 -45.67 14.32
CA LEU A 545 22.75 -46.66 15.26
C LEU A 545 23.76 -47.80 15.56
N GLU A 546 24.49 -48.28 14.55
CA GLU A 546 25.55 -49.27 14.72
C GLU A 546 26.68 -48.72 15.61
N ALA A 547 27.14 -47.49 15.38
CA ALA A 547 28.12 -46.83 16.24
C ALA A 547 27.63 -46.64 17.69
N MET A 548 26.35 -46.28 17.91
CA MET A 548 25.76 -46.17 19.25
C MET A 548 25.61 -47.52 19.96
N HIS A 549 25.43 -48.59 19.19
CA HIS A 549 25.45 -49.95 19.71
C HIS A 549 26.87 -50.40 20.10
N GLU A 550 27.92 -50.02 19.35
CA GLU A 550 29.31 -50.32 19.72
C GLU A 550 29.72 -49.71 21.06
N ILE A 551 29.24 -48.49 21.37
CA ILE A 551 29.51 -47.82 22.65
C ILE A 551 28.49 -48.17 23.76
N GLY A 552 27.46 -48.97 23.43
CA GLY A 552 26.51 -49.52 24.41
C GLY A 552 25.42 -48.55 24.90
N VAL A 553 25.08 -47.52 24.13
CA VAL A 553 24.26 -46.37 24.57
C VAL A 553 22.78 -46.47 24.16
N ALA A 554 22.45 -47.34 23.20
CA ALA A 554 21.06 -47.69 22.87
C ALA A 554 20.97 -49.16 22.42
N THR A 555 20.04 -49.93 22.99
CA THR A 555 19.87 -51.36 22.64
C THR A 555 18.43 -51.76 22.31
N THR A 556 17.45 -50.85 22.44
CA THR A 556 16.06 -51.10 22.04
C THR A 556 15.46 -49.95 21.23
N LEU A 557 14.46 -50.27 20.40
CA LEU A 557 13.85 -49.35 19.44
C LEU A 557 13.00 -48.24 20.12
N GLU A 558 12.58 -48.48 21.37
CA GLU A 558 11.84 -47.51 22.20
C GLU A 558 12.78 -46.45 22.82
N GLU A 559 14.08 -46.73 22.91
CA GLU A 559 15.08 -45.84 23.53
C GLU A 559 15.70 -44.84 22.54
N LEU A 560 15.43 -44.94 21.24
CA LEU A 560 15.99 -44.06 20.20
C LEU A 560 15.41 -42.62 20.24
N PRO A 561 16.24 -41.56 20.30
CA PRO A 561 15.76 -40.18 20.30
C PRO A 561 15.15 -39.79 18.95
N LYS A 562 14.24 -38.83 18.95
CA LYS A 562 13.56 -38.35 17.73
C LYS A 562 14.26 -37.11 17.16
N PRO A 563 14.33 -36.94 15.82
CA PRO A 563 14.82 -35.69 15.23
C PRO A 563 13.90 -34.49 15.53
N VAL A 564 14.48 -33.30 15.60
CA VAL A 564 13.79 -32.05 15.98
C VAL A 564 12.69 -31.59 15.01
N GLN A 565 12.74 -32.04 13.75
CA GLN A 565 11.82 -31.62 12.68
C GLN A 565 10.35 -31.78 13.08
N GLN A 566 9.95 -32.96 13.56
CA GLN A 566 8.56 -33.23 13.97
C GLN A 566 8.09 -32.29 15.10
N THR A 567 8.98 -31.94 16.02
CA THR A 567 8.67 -31.03 17.14
C THR A 567 8.61 -29.58 16.66
N ARG A 568 9.33 -29.20 15.60
CA ARG A 568 9.22 -27.88 14.96
C ARG A 568 7.95 -27.74 14.13
N GLU A 569 7.59 -28.76 13.36
CA GLU A 569 6.30 -28.83 12.63
C GLU A 569 5.14 -28.60 13.62
N GLN A 570 5.09 -29.40 14.70
CA GLN A 570 4.09 -29.24 15.76
C GLN A 570 4.13 -27.86 16.45
N ALA A 571 5.31 -27.24 16.61
CA ALA A 571 5.42 -25.90 17.18
C ALA A 571 4.86 -24.82 16.24
N VAL A 572 5.09 -24.94 14.93
CA VAL A 572 4.58 -24.01 13.91
C VAL A 572 3.07 -24.16 13.75
N ASP A 573 2.55 -25.40 13.72
CA ASP A 573 1.10 -25.65 13.68
C ASP A 573 0.39 -24.97 14.85
N ILE A 574 0.92 -25.14 16.07
CA ILE A 574 0.35 -24.54 17.28
C ILE A 574 0.54 -23.01 17.30
N GLN A 575 1.66 -22.48 16.81
CA GLN A 575 1.86 -21.03 16.66
C GLN A 575 0.84 -20.43 15.67
N SER A 576 0.62 -21.05 14.51
CA SER A 576 -0.40 -20.62 13.54
C SER A 576 -1.77 -20.56 14.19
N GLN A 577 -2.15 -21.58 14.97
CA GLN A 577 -3.41 -21.57 15.71
C GLN A 577 -3.46 -20.50 16.82
N MET A 578 -2.33 -20.17 17.48
CA MET A 578 -2.25 -19.06 18.44
C MET A 578 -2.38 -17.68 17.78
N GLU A 579 -1.94 -17.54 16.53
CA GLU A 579 -2.08 -16.32 15.72
C GLU A 579 -3.50 -16.19 15.17
N GLU A 580 -4.08 -17.28 14.62
CA GLU A 580 -5.49 -17.37 14.22
C GLU A 580 -6.45 -17.07 15.38
N THR A 581 -6.20 -17.65 16.56
CA THR A 581 -6.99 -17.38 17.77
C THR A 581 -6.58 -16.08 18.48
N GLN A 582 -5.69 -15.27 17.89
CA GLN A 582 -5.23 -13.97 18.37
C GLN A 582 -4.86 -13.97 19.87
N CYS A 583 -4.13 -15.00 20.30
CA CYS A 583 -3.65 -15.17 21.68
C CYS A 583 -2.11 -15.16 21.79
N TRP A 584 -1.41 -14.81 20.70
CA TRP A 584 0.04 -14.62 20.71
C TRP A 584 0.47 -13.48 21.63
N ASP A 585 -0.11 -12.28 21.49
CA ASP A 585 0.23 -11.14 22.33
C ASP A 585 -0.37 -11.27 23.74
N ALA A 586 0.41 -10.90 24.76
CA ALA A 586 0.02 -11.10 26.15
C ALA A 586 -0.96 -10.01 26.63
N PRO A 587 -1.98 -10.36 27.45
CA PRO A 587 -2.95 -9.40 27.97
C PRO A 587 -2.29 -8.19 28.64
N GLY A 588 -2.62 -6.98 28.16
CA GLY A 588 -2.09 -5.71 28.67
C GLY A 588 -0.82 -5.21 27.98
N THR A 589 -0.28 -5.91 26.97
CA THR A 589 0.80 -5.39 26.10
C THR A 589 0.26 -4.48 25.00
N GLU A 590 1.07 -3.56 24.47
CA GLU A 590 0.66 -2.59 23.44
C GLU A 590 0.10 -3.23 22.15
N ALA A 591 0.56 -4.44 21.80
CA ALA A 591 0.07 -5.20 20.64
C ALA A 591 -1.23 -6.01 20.91
N TRP A 592 -1.62 -6.19 22.18
CA TRP A 592 -2.75 -7.03 22.54
C TRP A 592 -4.10 -6.33 22.31
N LYS A 593 -4.93 -6.95 21.48
CA LYS A 593 -6.27 -6.47 21.15
C LYS A 593 -7.31 -7.03 22.14
N ALA A 594 -7.92 -6.15 22.92
CA ALA A 594 -8.98 -6.52 23.85
C ALA A 594 -10.23 -7.08 23.13
N GLN A 595 -10.58 -6.54 21.96
CA GLN A 595 -11.72 -6.97 21.15
C GLN A 595 -11.61 -8.46 20.76
N ALA A 596 -10.42 -8.92 20.39
CA ALA A 596 -10.16 -10.31 20.02
C ALA A 596 -10.44 -11.30 21.17
N MET A 597 -10.16 -10.89 22.42
CA MET A 597 -10.52 -11.67 23.62
C MET A 597 -12.03 -11.70 23.82
N ILE A 598 -12.71 -10.57 23.61
CA ILE A 598 -14.16 -10.44 23.79
C ILE A 598 -14.92 -11.27 22.73
N GLU A 599 -14.43 -11.32 21.49
CA GLU A 599 -14.99 -12.12 20.40
C GLU A 599 -14.89 -13.63 20.67
N ARG A 600 -13.72 -14.14 21.07
CA ARG A 600 -13.52 -15.58 21.40
C ARG A 600 -14.08 -16.01 22.76
N PHE A 601 -14.64 -15.08 23.54
CA PHE A 601 -14.96 -15.34 24.94
C PHE A 601 -15.97 -16.50 25.09
N GLY A 602 -15.52 -17.59 25.74
CA GLY A 602 -16.31 -18.81 25.95
C GLY A 602 -16.01 -19.96 24.96
N GLU A 603 -15.13 -19.74 23.96
CA GLU A 603 -14.68 -20.81 23.08
C GLU A 603 -13.69 -21.79 23.77
N PRO A 604 -13.71 -23.09 23.41
CA PRO A 604 -12.78 -24.07 23.99
C PRO A 604 -11.33 -23.96 23.45
N ALA A 605 -11.07 -23.08 22.47
CA ALA A 605 -9.81 -23.03 21.71
C ALA A 605 -8.57 -22.87 22.59
N LEU A 606 -8.55 -21.89 23.50
CA LEU A 606 -7.40 -21.65 24.39
C LEU A 606 -7.11 -22.82 25.34
N ALA A 607 -8.14 -23.55 25.77
CA ALA A 607 -7.98 -24.71 26.64
C ALA A 607 -7.35 -25.91 25.89
N LEU A 608 -7.66 -26.06 24.60
CA LEU A 608 -7.03 -27.05 23.73
C LEU A 608 -5.55 -26.68 23.48
N LEU A 609 -5.28 -25.46 23.05
CA LEU A 609 -3.92 -24.95 22.83
C LEU A 609 -3.03 -25.06 24.08
N SER A 610 -3.58 -24.76 25.27
CA SER A 610 -2.84 -24.90 26.54
C SER A 610 -2.40 -26.33 26.85
N GLU A 611 -3.16 -27.34 26.40
CA GLU A 611 -2.78 -28.74 26.55
C GLU A 611 -1.81 -29.17 25.45
N GLU A 612 -2.00 -28.74 24.20
CA GLU A 612 -1.12 -29.07 23.08
C GLU A 612 0.30 -28.51 23.26
N VAL A 613 0.44 -27.23 23.64
CA VAL A 613 1.76 -26.64 23.97
C VAL A 613 2.40 -27.35 25.17
N ARG A 614 1.60 -27.77 26.16
CA ARG A 614 2.10 -28.48 27.35
C ARG A 614 2.67 -29.84 26.98
N GLN A 615 2.02 -30.60 26.09
CA GLN A 615 2.54 -31.84 25.54
C GLN A 615 3.81 -31.59 24.72
N LEU A 616 3.81 -30.57 23.85
CA LEU A 616 4.97 -30.17 23.05
C LEU A 616 6.20 -29.84 23.92
N ARG A 617 6.02 -29.05 24.99
CA ARG A 617 7.11 -28.69 25.91
C ARG A 617 7.70 -29.91 26.63
N MET A 618 6.84 -30.83 27.10
CA MET A 618 7.29 -32.08 27.74
C MET A 618 8.04 -32.98 26.74
N GLN A 619 7.58 -33.05 25.49
CA GLN A 619 8.25 -33.78 24.42
C GLN A 619 9.62 -33.17 24.09
N ALA A 620 9.70 -31.84 23.90
CA ALA A 620 10.93 -31.14 23.56
C ALA A 620 12.01 -31.31 24.65
N GLN A 621 11.64 -31.19 25.93
CA GLN A 621 12.54 -31.44 27.05
C GLN A 621 13.04 -32.89 27.08
N SER A 622 12.12 -33.85 26.94
CA SER A 622 12.44 -35.28 26.95
C SER A 622 13.39 -35.68 25.82
N GLU A 623 13.21 -35.15 24.60
CA GLU A 623 14.12 -35.42 23.49
C GLU A 623 15.46 -34.68 23.63
N GLN A 624 15.47 -33.46 24.17
CA GLN A 624 16.71 -32.74 24.49
C GLN A 624 17.61 -33.57 25.43
N ASP A 625 17.07 -34.07 26.54
CA ASP A 625 17.82 -34.86 27.52
C ASP A 625 18.39 -36.16 26.90
N ARG A 626 17.67 -36.76 25.95
CA ARG A 626 18.09 -37.98 25.24
C ARG A 626 19.23 -37.71 24.25
N TRP A 627 19.15 -36.64 23.46
CA TRP A 627 20.25 -36.22 22.57
C TRP A 627 21.49 -35.78 23.35
N GLY A 628 21.32 -35.13 24.50
CA GLY A 628 22.41 -34.80 25.42
C GLY A 628 23.11 -36.06 25.94
N THR A 629 22.32 -37.04 26.41
CA THR A 629 22.83 -38.35 26.87
C THR A 629 23.66 -39.06 25.80
N TRP A 630 23.25 -39.00 24.52
CA TRP A 630 24.02 -39.57 23.42
C TRP A 630 25.33 -38.80 23.20
N SER A 631 25.27 -37.47 23.11
CA SER A 631 26.45 -36.58 22.94
C SER A 631 27.51 -36.81 24.03
N ASP A 632 27.08 -36.87 25.29
CA ASP A 632 27.98 -37.09 26.44
C ASP A 632 28.65 -38.47 26.38
N ALA A 633 27.92 -39.51 25.98
CA ALA A 633 28.47 -40.86 25.89
C ALA A 633 29.46 -41.02 24.72
N ILE A 634 29.24 -40.31 23.60
CA ILE A 634 30.21 -40.21 22.50
C ILE A 634 31.50 -39.52 22.98
N ALA A 635 31.36 -38.39 23.68
CA ALA A 635 32.49 -37.63 24.20
C ALA A 635 33.33 -38.46 25.19
N GLU A 636 32.66 -39.19 26.10
CA GLU A 636 33.32 -40.09 27.06
C GLU A 636 34.02 -41.27 26.34
N TYR A 637 33.40 -41.88 25.33
CA TYR A 637 34.04 -42.96 24.56
C TYR A 637 35.28 -42.50 23.79
N VAL A 638 35.21 -41.36 23.09
CA VAL A 638 36.36 -40.76 22.39
C VAL A 638 37.48 -40.42 23.38
N TYR A 639 37.13 -39.87 24.56
CA TYR A 639 38.09 -39.56 25.61
C TYR A 639 38.77 -40.81 26.20
N GLN A 640 38.01 -41.87 26.48
CA GLN A 640 38.54 -43.12 27.05
C GLN A 640 39.40 -43.92 26.06
N THR A 641 39.07 -43.89 24.77
CA THR A 641 39.76 -44.68 23.74
C THR A 641 40.89 -43.94 23.02
N GLY A 642 40.83 -42.60 22.98
CA GLY A 642 41.78 -41.75 22.26
C GLY A 642 41.62 -41.82 20.73
N VAL A 643 40.46 -42.25 20.23
CA VAL A 643 40.18 -42.42 18.79
C VAL A 643 39.57 -41.13 18.22
N ASP A 644 40.42 -40.28 17.66
CA ASP A 644 40.02 -39.08 16.92
C ASP A 644 39.73 -39.44 15.44
N SER A 645 38.55 -40.01 15.17
CA SER A 645 38.08 -40.28 13.80
C SER A 645 37.19 -39.15 13.29
N GLU A 646 37.24 -38.87 11.99
CA GLU A 646 36.31 -37.96 11.30
C GLU A 646 34.85 -38.38 11.58
N ASP A 647 34.55 -39.69 11.56
CA ASP A 647 33.21 -40.23 11.80
C ASP A 647 32.67 -39.93 13.21
N TRP A 648 33.51 -40.07 14.25
CA TRP A 648 33.10 -39.79 15.63
C TRP A 648 32.87 -38.30 15.88
N ASN A 649 33.67 -37.43 15.24
CA ASN A 649 33.50 -35.98 15.31
C ASN A 649 32.23 -35.53 14.56
N VAL A 650 31.95 -36.09 13.38
CA VAL A 650 30.69 -35.87 12.63
C VAL A 650 29.48 -36.31 13.45
N LEU A 651 29.55 -37.50 14.05
CA LEU A 651 28.46 -38.09 14.83
C LEU A 651 28.21 -37.32 16.14
N LYS A 652 29.25 -36.82 16.81
CA LYS A 652 29.14 -35.90 17.95
C LYS A 652 28.50 -34.57 17.55
N ALA A 653 28.98 -33.95 16.47
CA ALA A 653 28.45 -32.67 15.98
C ALA A 653 26.96 -32.76 15.61
N TYR A 654 26.51 -33.88 15.05
CA TYR A 654 25.08 -34.13 14.78
C TYR A 654 24.25 -34.23 16.07
N CYS A 655 24.73 -34.93 17.11
CA CYS A 655 24.05 -35.00 18.40
C CYS A 655 23.97 -33.63 19.09
N GLU A 656 25.05 -32.85 19.06
CA GLU A 656 25.10 -31.49 19.61
C GLU A 656 24.15 -30.54 18.85
N ALA A 657 24.05 -30.67 17.53
CA ALA A 657 23.11 -29.90 16.72
C ALA A 657 21.63 -30.22 17.06
N GLN A 658 21.29 -31.51 17.24
CA GLN A 658 19.95 -31.90 17.68
C GLN A 658 19.66 -31.40 19.11
N PHE A 659 20.59 -31.56 20.05
CA PHE A 659 20.46 -31.06 21.43
C PHE A 659 20.17 -29.55 21.48
N GLN A 660 20.93 -28.73 20.75
CA GLN A 660 20.71 -27.28 20.70
C GLN A 660 19.39 -26.93 19.99
N ALA A 661 19.01 -27.67 18.95
CA ALA A 661 17.75 -27.44 18.26
C ALA A 661 16.52 -27.74 19.14
N PHE A 662 16.59 -28.78 19.98
CA PHE A 662 15.54 -29.07 20.97
C PHE A 662 15.53 -28.10 22.15
N ALA A 663 16.69 -27.59 22.59
CA ALA A 663 16.76 -26.52 23.57
C ALA A 663 15.99 -25.27 23.10
N GLY A 664 16.17 -24.88 21.84
CA GLY A 664 15.40 -23.79 21.21
C GLY A 664 13.90 -24.10 21.13
N ALA A 665 13.53 -25.32 20.75
CA ALA A 665 12.12 -25.75 20.67
C ALA A 665 11.43 -25.75 22.05
N TYR A 666 12.13 -26.15 23.11
CA TYR A 666 11.63 -26.11 24.48
C TYR A 666 11.36 -24.67 24.94
N VAL A 667 12.30 -23.74 24.72
CA VAL A 667 12.12 -22.32 25.07
C VAL A 667 10.94 -21.70 24.31
N HIS A 668 10.78 -22.03 23.03
CA HIS A 668 9.64 -21.58 22.24
C HIS A 668 8.31 -22.10 22.80
N ALA A 669 8.22 -23.39 23.11
CA ALA A 669 7.02 -23.98 23.71
C ALA A 669 6.75 -23.43 25.13
N GLU A 670 7.77 -23.07 25.91
CA GLU A 670 7.58 -22.43 27.21
C GLU A 670 7.02 -21.01 27.11
N ASP A 671 7.44 -20.21 26.13
CA ASP A 671 6.88 -18.86 25.92
C ASP A 671 5.43 -18.91 25.38
N MET A 672 5.14 -19.82 24.43
CA MET A 672 3.77 -20.08 23.97
C MET A 672 2.84 -20.46 25.15
N PHE A 673 3.30 -21.35 26.03
CA PHE A 673 2.52 -21.78 27.20
C PHE A 673 2.23 -20.61 28.15
N ARG A 674 3.24 -19.76 28.40
CA ARG A 674 3.14 -18.58 29.26
C ARG A 674 2.13 -17.56 28.71
N ARG A 675 2.08 -17.36 27.39
CA ARG A 675 1.11 -16.47 26.72
C ARG A 675 -0.32 -16.98 26.92
N ILE A 676 -0.60 -18.23 26.57
CA ILE A 676 -1.94 -18.84 26.70
C ILE A 676 -2.41 -18.84 28.16
N ASP A 677 -1.54 -19.20 29.12
CA ASP A 677 -1.87 -19.18 30.55
C ASP A 677 -2.21 -17.77 31.04
N SER A 678 -1.61 -16.72 30.47
CA SER A 678 -1.96 -15.33 30.77
C SER A 678 -3.37 -14.96 30.28
N HIS A 679 -3.76 -15.36 29.06
CA HIS A 679 -5.13 -15.18 28.54
C HIS A 679 -6.16 -15.89 29.43
N LEU A 680 -5.96 -17.18 29.72
CA LEU A 680 -6.88 -17.99 30.54
C LEU A 680 -7.09 -17.42 31.95
N ARG A 681 -6.04 -16.84 32.55
CA ARG A 681 -6.14 -16.14 33.85
C ARG A 681 -6.95 -14.85 33.73
N PHE A 682 -6.72 -14.07 32.68
CA PHE A 682 -7.41 -12.81 32.45
C PHE A 682 -8.89 -13.00 32.13
N GLU A 683 -9.23 -13.91 31.21
CA GLU A 683 -10.61 -14.25 30.86
C GLU A 683 -11.41 -14.65 32.10
N ARG A 684 -10.81 -15.44 33.00
CA ARG A 684 -11.46 -15.80 34.27
C ARG A 684 -11.76 -14.56 35.14
N TRP A 685 -10.82 -13.63 35.30
CA TRP A 685 -11.06 -12.42 36.08
C TRP A 685 -12.10 -11.50 35.42
N VAL A 686 -12.07 -11.37 34.10
CA VAL A 686 -13.04 -10.60 33.32
C VAL A 686 -14.44 -11.22 33.43
N ALA A 687 -14.55 -12.56 33.43
CA ALA A 687 -15.79 -13.29 33.66
C ALA A 687 -16.37 -13.12 35.08
N GLU A 688 -15.49 -13.06 36.10
CA GLU A 688 -15.90 -12.80 37.49
C GLU A 688 -16.28 -11.31 37.70
N ALA A 689 -15.71 -10.38 36.92
CA ALA A 689 -15.91 -8.93 37.09
C ALA A 689 -16.98 -8.29 36.20
N LEU A 690 -17.24 -8.79 34.99
CA LEU A 690 -18.16 -8.22 34.01
C LEU A 690 -19.18 -9.27 33.53
N PRO A 691 -20.40 -8.90 33.11
CA PRO A 691 -21.44 -9.84 32.66
C PRO A 691 -21.17 -10.42 31.25
N MET A 692 -19.96 -10.94 31.03
CA MET A 692 -19.44 -11.45 29.75
C MET A 692 -20.22 -12.61 29.15
N GLU A 693 -20.98 -13.35 29.95
CA GLU A 693 -21.88 -14.42 29.46
C GLU A 693 -22.97 -13.88 28.50
N ILE A 694 -23.30 -12.59 28.59
CA ILE A 694 -24.32 -11.95 27.75
C ILE A 694 -23.66 -11.46 26.46
N GLU A 695 -23.97 -12.10 25.33
CA GLU A 695 -23.46 -11.78 23.99
C GLU A 695 -23.58 -10.28 23.66
N ALA A 696 -24.77 -9.71 23.83
CA ALA A 696 -24.96 -8.29 23.55
C ALA A 696 -24.22 -7.33 24.51
N PHE A 697 -23.84 -7.77 25.71
CA PHE A 697 -22.96 -6.97 26.57
C PHE A 697 -21.52 -6.99 26.02
N ARG A 698 -21.09 -8.09 25.38
CA ARG A 698 -19.79 -8.18 24.70
C ARG A 698 -19.74 -7.23 23.48
N ASP A 699 -20.80 -7.21 22.68
CA ASP A 699 -20.96 -6.26 21.56
C ASP A 699 -20.86 -4.80 22.04
N ASP A 700 -21.67 -4.44 23.04
CA ASP A 700 -21.71 -3.07 23.57
C ASP A 700 -20.39 -2.70 24.28
N LEU A 701 -19.73 -3.65 24.98
CA LEU A 701 -18.40 -3.45 25.58
C LEU A 701 -17.32 -3.20 24.52
N ASN A 702 -17.35 -3.92 23.40
CA ASN A 702 -16.45 -3.66 22.26
C ASN A 702 -16.64 -2.24 21.72
N ALA A 703 -17.88 -1.79 21.52
CA ALA A 703 -18.17 -0.43 21.08
C ALA A 703 -17.70 0.64 22.10
N ILE A 704 -17.87 0.39 23.40
CA ILE A 704 -17.37 1.27 24.47
C ILE A 704 -15.84 1.34 24.46
N LEU A 705 -15.13 0.22 24.25
CA LEU A 705 -13.66 0.20 24.22
C LEU A 705 -13.08 0.98 23.03
N SER A 706 -13.73 0.94 21.87
CA SER A 706 -13.31 1.76 20.72
C SER A 706 -13.57 3.27 20.94
N SER A 707 -14.59 3.64 21.70
CA SER A 707 -15.03 5.04 21.90
C SER A 707 -14.58 5.70 23.21
N ASN A 708 -14.11 4.95 24.20
CA ASN A 708 -13.78 5.46 25.54
C ASN A 708 -12.34 5.06 25.97
N PRO A 709 -11.31 5.86 25.63
CA PRO A 709 -9.91 5.57 25.99
C PRO A 709 -9.67 5.37 27.49
N SER A 710 -10.47 5.98 28.37
CA SER A 710 -10.40 5.81 29.82
C SER A 710 -10.81 4.40 30.27
N ILE A 711 -11.79 3.77 29.60
CA ILE A 711 -12.24 2.40 29.85
C ILE A 711 -11.18 1.43 29.31
N THR A 712 -10.67 1.70 28.11
CA THR A 712 -9.59 0.90 27.50
C THR A 712 -8.34 0.91 28.36
N GLN A 713 -7.91 2.08 28.85
CA GLN A 713 -6.79 2.16 29.79
C GLN A 713 -7.06 1.43 31.12
N ALA A 714 -8.29 1.46 31.64
CA ALA A 714 -8.67 0.70 32.83
C ALA A 714 -8.63 -0.82 32.60
N LEU A 715 -9.08 -1.29 31.42
CA LEU A 715 -9.03 -2.69 31.02
C LEU A 715 -7.59 -3.17 30.80
N MET A 716 -6.76 -2.38 30.13
CA MET A 716 -5.32 -2.62 29.96
C MET A 716 -4.60 -2.70 31.31
N SER A 717 -4.94 -1.80 32.24
CA SER A 717 -4.39 -1.82 33.60
C SER A 717 -4.81 -3.06 34.38
N ALA A 718 -6.04 -3.55 34.19
CA ALA A 718 -6.52 -4.82 34.77
C ALA A 718 -5.84 -6.05 34.15
N ALA A 719 -5.57 -6.02 32.85
CA ALA A 719 -4.83 -7.08 32.15
C ALA A 719 -3.38 -7.17 32.63
N HIS A 720 -2.67 -6.03 32.68
CA HIS A 720 -1.31 -5.93 33.22
C HIS A 720 -1.24 -6.35 34.70
N ALA A 721 -2.19 -5.90 35.53
CA ALA A 721 -2.28 -6.33 36.93
C ALA A 721 -2.43 -7.85 37.05
N THR A 722 -3.21 -8.48 36.16
CA THR A 722 -3.41 -9.94 36.11
C THR A 722 -2.14 -10.68 35.70
N GLN A 723 -1.37 -10.14 34.75
CA GLN A 723 -0.07 -10.71 34.34
C GLN A 723 0.96 -10.70 35.49
N GLU A 724 1.16 -9.53 36.11
CA GLU A 724 2.11 -9.37 37.21
C GLU A 724 1.63 -9.98 38.54
N GLN A 725 0.34 -10.32 38.64
CA GLN A 725 -0.35 -10.79 39.86
C GLN A 725 -0.31 -9.75 41.01
N GLU A 726 -0.16 -8.46 40.67
CA GLU A 726 -0.14 -7.34 41.61
C GLU A 726 -1.44 -6.52 41.52
N ASN A 727 -2.14 -6.35 42.66
CA ASN A 727 -3.32 -5.49 42.80
C ASN A 727 -4.49 -5.75 41.81
N VAL A 728 -4.67 -7.00 41.36
CA VAL A 728 -5.70 -7.41 40.39
C VAL A 728 -7.12 -6.90 40.77
N GLU A 729 -7.54 -7.17 42.01
CA GLU A 729 -8.87 -6.78 42.52
C GLU A 729 -9.10 -5.25 42.44
N GLY A 730 -8.08 -4.44 42.76
CA GLY A 730 -8.17 -2.98 42.70
C GLY A 730 -8.24 -2.43 41.26
N ALA A 731 -7.59 -3.11 40.31
CA ALA A 731 -7.66 -2.74 38.91
C ALA A 731 -9.07 -3.05 38.32
N PHE A 732 -9.63 -4.21 38.63
CA PHE A 732 -11.01 -4.55 38.23
C PHE A 732 -12.07 -3.69 38.91
N GLU A 733 -11.91 -3.32 40.19
CA GLU A 733 -12.79 -2.35 40.86
C GLU A 733 -12.76 -0.97 40.17
N THR A 734 -11.58 -0.55 39.67
CA THR A 734 -11.43 0.70 38.90
C THR A 734 -12.16 0.61 37.56
N LEU A 735 -12.01 -0.49 36.82
CA LEU A 735 -12.71 -0.75 35.57
C LEU A 735 -14.24 -0.78 35.76
N GLN A 736 -14.73 -1.51 36.77
CA GLN A 736 -16.17 -1.57 37.08
C GLN A 736 -16.75 -0.19 37.44
N THR A 737 -16.00 0.61 38.21
CA THR A 737 -16.43 1.97 38.58
C THR A 737 -16.48 2.89 37.36
N ALA A 738 -15.50 2.78 36.46
CA ALA A 738 -15.44 3.58 35.24
C ALA A 738 -16.57 3.22 34.25
N LEU A 739 -16.80 1.92 34.01
CA LEU A 739 -17.93 1.43 33.18
C LEU A 739 -19.28 1.85 33.75
N TRP A 740 -19.47 1.72 35.07
CA TRP A 740 -20.69 2.18 35.72
C TRP A 740 -20.90 3.69 35.58
N GLY A 741 -19.83 4.47 35.60
CA GLY A 741 -19.85 5.91 35.32
C GLY A 741 -20.36 6.22 33.91
N VAL A 742 -19.76 5.60 32.88
CA VAL A 742 -20.17 5.78 31.46
C VAL A 742 -21.65 5.47 31.27
N PHE A 743 -22.12 4.31 31.75
CA PHE A 743 -23.54 3.97 31.68
C PHE A 743 -24.43 4.95 32.45
N THR A 744 -23.97 5.47 33.60
CA THR A 744 -24.73 6.44 34.38
C THR A 744 -24.86 7.79 33.66
N ASP A 745 -23.79 8.27 33.01
CA ASP A 745 -23.81 9.52 32.26
C ASP A 745 -24.75 9.42 31.04
N GLU A 746 -24.71 8.32 30.29
CA GLU A 746 -25.63 8.08 29.17
C GLU A 746 -27.09 7.91 29.63
N ILE A 747 -27.33 7.21 30.75
CA ILE A 747 -28.64 7.17 31.42
C ILE A 747 -29.12 8.58 31.78
N MET A 748 -28.24 9.47 32.22
CA MET A 748 -28.62 10.85 32.55
C MET A 748 -29.01 11.65 31.28
N GLU A 749 -28.32 11.48 30.15
CA GLU A 749 -28.75 12.08 28.88
C GLU A 749 -30.14 11.59 28.45
N HIS A 750 -30.37 10.28 28.58
CA HIS A 750 -31.65 9.65 28.25
C HIS A 750 -32.77 10.10 29.20
N GLN A 751 -32.43 10.37 30.47
CA GLN A 751 -33.34 10.94 31.47
C GLN A 751 -33.68 12.41 31.17
N ASP A 752 -32.78 13.20 30.59
CA ASP A 752 -33.06 14.56 30.13
C ASP A 752 -34.03 14.60 28.94
N LEU A 753 -34.00 13.58 28.07
CA LEU A 753 -35.05 13.31 27.07
C LEU A 753 -36.37 12.81 27.71
N GLY A 754 -36.39 12.51 29.01
CA GLY A 754 -37.56 12.06 29.76
C GLY A 754 -37.90 10.58 29.60
N ILE A 755 -37.01 9.78 29.00
CA ILE A 755 -37.28 8.40 28.58
C ILE A 755 -37.76 7.52 29.75
N TYR A 756 -37.06 7.53 30.89
CA TYR A 756 -37.44 6.70 32.05
C TYR A 756 -38.66 7.22 32.84
N THR A 757 -39.33 8.27 32.36
CA THR A 757 -40.62 8.75 32.90
C THR A 757 -41.82 8.36 32.03
N LEU A 758 -41.58 7.65 30.92
CA LEU A 758 -42.62 7.15 30.03
C LEU A 758 -43.36 5.93 30.62
N PRO A 759 -44.65 5.70 30.27
CA PRO A 759 -45.39 4.52 30.70
C PRO A 759 -44.70 3.22 30.27
N GLY A 760 -44.57 2.26 31.20
CA GLY A 760 -43.91 0.97 30.95
C GLY A 760 -42.42 0.91 31.31
N MET A 761 -41.79 2.05 31.65
CA MET A 761 -40.37 2.14 32.02
C MET A 761 -40.12 1.93 33.53
N GLU A 762 -41.14 1.59 34.33
CA GLU A 762 -41.05 1.54 35.80
C GLU A 762 -40.07 0.45 36.29
N LYS A 763 -39.90 -0.63 35.53
CA LYS A 763 -38.91 -1.69 35.81
C LYS A 763 -37.49 -1.20 35.54
N THR A 764 -37.27 -0.56 34.39
CA THR A 764 -35.99 0.01 33.96
C THR A 764 -35.50 1.06 34.96
N GLN A 765 -36.39 1.95 35.41
CA GLN A 765 -36.07 2.92 36.46
C GLN A 765 -35.69 2.24 37.80
N ALA A 766 -36.33 1.12 38.15
CA ALA A 766 -35.98 0.36 39.34
C ALA A 766 -34.61 -0.37 39.23
N TRP A 767 -34.18 -0.76 38.02
CA TRP A 767 -32.85 -1.32 37.79
C TRP A 767 -31.75 -0.29 38.03
N PHE A 768 -31.89 0.93 37.50
CA PHE A 768 -30.95 2.02 37.74
C PHE A 768 -30.81 2.37 39.23
N MET A 769 -31.93 2.57 39.93
CA MET A 769 -31.92 2.88 41.36
C MET A 769 -31.27 1.76 42.19
N ARG A 770 -31.43 0.50 41.76
CA ARG A 770 -30.78 -0.66 42.39
C ARG A 770 -29.28 -0.70 42.08
N SER A 771 -28.87 -0.39 40.85
CA SER A 771 -27.47 -0.30 40.45
C SER A 771 -26.69 0.70 41.32
N GLY A 772 -27.17 1.94 41.44
CA GLY A 772 -26.54 2.95 42.29
C GLY A 772 -26.46 2.56 43.76
N GLY A 773 -27.51 1.94 44.30
CA GLY A 773 -27.50 1.40 45.68
C GLY A 773 -26.44 0.32 45.90
N ILE A 774 -26.16 -0.53 44.91
CA ILE A 774 -25.09 -1.54 45.00
C ILE A 774 -23.71 -0.85 45.03
N VAL A 775 -23.50 0.22 44.26
CA VAL A 775 -22.24 0.99 44.26
C VAL A 775 -21.99 1.69 45.61
N GLU A 776 -23.02 2.23 46.26
CA GLU A 776 -22.91 2.77 47.63
C GLU A 776 -22.56 1.67 48.66
N GLU A 777 -23.07 0.44 48.48
CA GLU A 777 -22.71 -0.70 49.33
C GLU A 777 -21.25 -1.16 49.13
N LEU A 778 -20.72 -1.12 47.90
CA LEU A 778 -19.33 -1.51 47.59
C LEU A 778 -18.31 -0.74 48.42
N GLN A 779 -18.51 0.57 48.58
CA GLN A 779 -17.63 1.46 49.35
C GLN A 779 -17.53 1.09 50.84
N ASN A 780 -18.49 0.31 51.35
CA ASN A 780 -18.60 -0.08 52.76
C ASN A 780 -18.23 -1.55 53.03
N GLN A 781 -17.83 -2.31 52.01
CA GLN A 781 -17.64 -3.77 52.11
C GLN A 781 -16.16 -4.16 52.27
N ALA A 782 -15.84 -4.87 53.36
CA ALA A 782 -14.46 -5.21 53.73
C ALA A 782 -13.90 -6.50 53.08
N ASN A 783 -14.67 -7.22 52.26
CA ASN A 783 -14.23 -8.47 51.60
C ASN A 783 -14.03 -8.25 50.09
N PRO A 784 -12.80 -8.35 49.56
CA PRO A 784 -12.48 -8.06 48.16
C PRO A 784 -13.27 -8.88 47.12
N SER A 785 -13.31 -10.21 47.23
CA SER A 785 -13.97 -11.05 46.22
C SER A 785 -15.49 -10.77 46.13
N GLY A 786 -16.11 -10.38 47.24
CA GLY A 786 -17.52 -9.98 47.26
C GLY A 786 -17.77 -8.55 46.75
N ARG A 787 -16.72 -7.73 46.51
CA ARG A 787 -16.85 -6.44 45.83
C ARG A 787 -16.90 -6.64 44.32
N ILE A 788 -16.07 -7.52 43.77
CA ILE A 788 -16.08 -7.87 42.33
C ILE A 788 -17.45 -8.38 41.87
N GLU A 789 -18.05 -9.36 42.56
CA GLU A 789 -19.39 -9.90 42.22
C GLU A 789 -20.49 -8.82 42.27
N LYS A 790 -20.43 -7.92 43.26
CA LYS A 790 -21.39 -6.81 43.36
C LYS A 790 -21.16 -5.75 42.29
N GLY A 791 -19.91 -5.47 41.93
CA GLY A 791 -19.57 -4.57 40.82
C GLY A 791 -20.13 -5.09 39.49
N GLN A 792 -20.01 -6.39 39.23
CA GLN A 792 -20.61 -7.05 38.07
C GLN A 792 -22.14 -6.84 38.03
N GLN A 793 -22.83 -7.00 39.17
CA GLN A 793 -24.28 -6.76 39.28
C GLN A 793 -24.67 -5.29 39.08
N ALA A 794 -23.86 -4.35 39.58
CA ALA A 794 -24.10 -2.91 39.39
C ALA A 794 -23.92 -2.50 37.92
N VAL A 795 -22.83 -2.93 37.29
CA VAL A 795 -22.53 -2.70 35.86
C VAL A 795 -23.63 -3.30 34.98
N GLY A 796 -24.03 -4.56 35.20
CA GLY A 796 -25.09 -5.21 34.43
C GLY A 796 -26.44 -4.49 34.51
N LEU A 797 -26.88 -4.08 35.71
CA LEU A 797 -28.13 -3.32 35.87
C LEU A 797 -28.08 -1.91 35.28
N ALA A 798 -26.90 -1.27 35.26
CA ALA A 798 -26.72 0.01 34.58
C ALA A 798 -26.79 -0.17 33.06
N TRP A 799 -26.05 -1.14 32.51
CA TRP A 799 -26.08 -1.49 31.09
C TRP A 799 -27.49 -1.83 30.58
N GLU A 800 -28.24 -2.71 31.27
CA GLU A 800 -29.63 -3.04 30.91
C GLU A 800 -30.55 -1.80 30.92
N THR A 801 -30.33 -0.87 31.86
CA THR A 801 -31.08 0.39 31.91
C THR A 801 -30.75 1.25 30.70
N CYS A 802 -29.44 1.45 30.44
CA CYS A 802 -28.94 2.30 29.38
C CYS A 802 -29.47 1.86 28.02
N ARG A 803 -29.32 0.57 27.72
CA ARG A 803 -29.70 -0.04 26.45
C ARG A 803 -31.20 0.04 26.14
N GLU A 804 -32.07 -0.12 27.15
CA GLU A 804 -33.51 0.10 26.95
C GLU A 804 -33.82 1.58 26.71
N GLY A 805 -33.05 2.52 27.26
CA GLY A 805 -33.19 3.93 26.92
C GLY A 805 -32.69 4.27 25.52
N ALA A 806 -31.53 3.74 25.12
CA ALA A 806 -30.95 3.91 23.78
C ALA A 806 -31.93 3.40 22.71
N ARG A 807 -32.50 2.21 22.90
CA ARG A 807 -33.54 1.63 22.03
C ARG A 807 -34.71 2.58 21.74
N ARG A 808 -35.16 3.37 22.73
CA ARG A 808 -36.25 4.35 22.57
C ARG A 808 -35.83 5.58 21.77
N LYS A 809 -34.58 6.02 21.94
CA LYS A 809 -33.98 7.15 21.21
C LYS A 809 -33.73 6.75 19.74
N GLU A 810 -33.03 5.65 19.52
CA GLU A 810 -32.66 5.10 18.21
C GLU A 810 -33.88 4.78 17.34
N GLN A 811 -34.94 4.21 17.91
CA GLN A 811 -36.19 3.97 17.17
C GLN A 811 -36.72 5.26 16.52
N VAL A 812 -36.71 6.37 17.25
CA VAL A 812 -37.17 7.67 16.72
C VAL A 812 -36.18 8.25 15.71
N LEU A 813 -34.88 8.07 15.91
CA LEU A 813 -33.86 8.52 14.96
C LEU A 813 -33.96 7.75 13.63
N MET A 814 -34.05 6.41 13.67
CA MET A 814 -34.26 5.57 12.51
C MET A 814 -35.57 5.93 11.78
N GLU A 815 -36.68 6.08 12.51
CA GLU A 815 -37.96 6.52 11.93
C GLU A 815 -37.87 7.94 11.34
N SER A 816 -36.98 8.81 11.86
CA SER A 816 -36.69 10.14 11.28
C SER A 816 -35.93 10.08 9.95
N GLU A 817 -35.16 9.04 9.66
CA GLU A 817 -34.48 8.89 8.37
C GLU A 817 -35.40 8.29 7.28
N MET A 818 -36.46 7.58 7.68
CA MET A 818 -37.45 7.02 6.74
C MET A 818 -38.23 8.12 6.01
N SER A 819 -38.61 7.88 4.76
CA SER A 819 -39.66 8.69 4.12
C SER A 819 -41.03 8.39 4.75
N PRO A 820 -42.00 9.34 4.75
CA PRO A 820 -43.34 9.09 5.31
C PRO A 820 -44.03 7.84 4.74
N GLY A 821 -43.82 7.53 3.46
CA GLY A 821 -44.34 6.31 2.84
C GLY A 821 -43.64 5.03 3.32
N ALA A 822 -42.32 5.07 3.54
CA ALA A 822 -41.59 3.93 4.10
C ALA A 822 -42.00 3.67 5.56
N TRP A 823 -42.23 4.72 6.34
CA TRP A 823 -42.76 4.62 7.71
C TRP A 823 -44.16 3.99 7.73
N TRP A 824 -45.09 4.47 6.91
CA TRP A 824 -46.46 3.91 6.81
C TRP A 824 -46.51 2.47 6.25
N ALA A 825 -45.47 2.01 5.55
CA ALA A 825 -45.35 0.61 5.13
C ALA A 825 -44.92 -0.31 6.29
N ALA A 826 -44.07 0.17 7.21
CA ALA A 826 -43.63 -0.55 8.40
C ALA A 826 -44.68 -0.53 9.52
N PHE A 827 -45.33 0.62 9.73
CA PHE A 827 -46.28 0.86 10.81
C PHE A 827 -47.64 0.14 10.63
N GLY A 828 -48.10 -0.58 11.65
CA GLY A 828 -49.42 -1.24 11.64
C GLY A 828 -49.59 -2.28 12.75
N PRO A 829 -50.80 -2.87 12.91
CA PRO A 829 -51.10 -3.84 13.96
C PRO A 829 -50.45 -5.20 13.70
N ALA A 830 -50.08 -5.90 14.79
CA ALA A 830 -49.38 -7.18 14.75
C ALA A 830 -50.15 -8.31 14.02
N ASP A 831 -51.49 -8.30 14.08
CA ASP A 831 -52.35 -9.43 13.66
C ASP A 831 -52.98 -9.29 12.25
N SER A 832 -52.36 -8.57 11.32
CA SER A 832 -52.72 -8.72 9.90
C SER A 832 -52.06 -9.98 9.34
N GLU A 833 -52.86 -11.02 9.03
CA GLU A 833 -52.42 -12.36 8.55
C GLU A 833 -51.18 -12.30 7.62
N ASN A 834 -50.23 -13.23 7.82
CA ASN A 834 -48.93 -13.34 7.13
C ASN A 834 -49.02 -13.38 5.58
N GLN A 835 -49.27 -12.22 4.98
CA GLN A 835 -49.06 -11.90 3.58
C GLN A 835 -48.39 -10.52 3.54
N PRO A 836 -47.21 -10.37 2.92
CA PRO A 836 -46.66 -9.05 2.66
C PRO A 836 -47.62 -8.31 1.73
N SER A 837 -48.31 -7.30 2.25
CA SER A 837 -49.26 -6.52 1.49
C SER A 837 -48.52 -5.79 0.36
N GLN A 838 -48.78 -6.18 -0.89
CA GLN A 838 -48.18 -5.56 -2.09
C GLN A 838 -48.49 -4.06 -2.25
N ALA A 839 -49.40 -3.51 -1.43
CA ALA A 839 -49.64 -2.08 -1.30
C ALA A 839 -48.90 -1.52 -0.07
N GLY A 840 -47.97 -0.58 -0.31
CA GLY A 840 -47.12 0.05 0.73
C GLY A 840 -47.85 1.00 1.71
N TYR A 841 -49.16 0.85 1.89
CA TYR A 841 -50.00 1.71 2.73
C TYR A 841 -51.07 0.94 3.53
N ALA A 842 -50.96 -0.39 3.65
CA ALA A 842 -52.00 -1.21 4.27
C ALA A 842 -52.32 -0.85 5.74
N GLY A 843 -51.34 -0.33 6.50
CA GLY A 843 -51.57 0.20 7.85
C GLY A 843 -52.41 1.48 7.81
N TYR A 844 -52.00 2.45 6.99
CA TYR A 844 -52.72 3.71 6.76
C TYR A 844 -54.18 3.47 6.29
N GLU A 845 -54.39 2.59 5.31
CA GLU A 845 -55.74 2.25 4.82
C GLU A 845 -56.65 1.63 5.88
N LEU A 846 -56.08 0.87 6.84
CA LEU A 846 -56.82 0.30 7.95
C LEU A 846 -57.33 1.39 8.90
N PHE A 847 -56.44 2.26 9.39
CA PHE A 847 -56.81 3.33 10.33
C PHE A 847 -57.77 4.36 9.71
N VAL A 848 -57.57 4.73 8.43
CA VAL A 848 -58.49 5.63 7.68
C VAL A 848 -59.88 5.02 7.52
N LYS A 849 -59.98 3.70 7.34
CA LYS A 849 -61.26 3.01 7.17
C LYS A 849 -62.08 2.92 8.47
N HIS A 850 -61.41 2.99 9.61
CA HIS A 850 -62.01 2.84 10.95
C HIS A 850 -62.19 4.17 11.71
N ASP A 851 -61.64 5.28 11.19
CA ASP A 851 -61.67 6.62 11.82
C ASP A 851 -60.94 6.61 13.18
N ASP A 852 -59.83 5.86 13.25
CA ASP A 852 -59.11 5.60 14.50
C ASP A 852 -58.31 6.85 14.98
N PRO A 853 -58.40 7.26 16.26
CA PRO A 853 -57.67 8.41 16.82
C PRO A 853 -56.14 8.34 16.69
N ILE A 854 -55.60 7.15 16.42
CA ILE A 854 -54.18 6.92 16.18
C ILE A 854 -53.69 7.58 14.88
N LEU A 855 -54.57 7.85 13.92
CA LEU A 855 -54.24 8.54 12.67
C LEU A 855 -53.74 9.97 12.95
N ASP A 856 -54.46 10.71 13.79
CA ASP A 856 -54.09 12.07 14.20
C ASP A 856 -52.75 12.07 14.98
N GLN A 857 -52.53 11.06 15.82
CA GLN A 857 -51.27 10.91 16.58
C GLN A 857 -50.09 10.57 15.65
N ALA A 858 -50.28 9.66 14.69
CA ALA A 858 -49.27 9.31 13.71
C ALA A 858 -48.91 10.50 12.80
N HIS A 859 -49.88 11.32 12.41
CA HIS A 859 -49.62 12.55 11.67
C HIS A 859 -48.86 13.59 12.50
N ALA A 860 -49.25 13.84 13.76
CA ALA A 860 -48.51 14.72 14.66
C ALA A 860 -47.08 14.23 14.93
N TYR A 861 -46.87 12.91 15.02
CA TYR A 861 -45.55 12.31 15.13
C TYR A 861 -44.72 12.51 13.85
N GLN A 862 -45.31 12.33 12.66
CA GLN A 862 -44.63 12.61 11.38
C GLN A 862 -44.22 14.08 11.24
N GLU A 863 -45.01 15.03 11.74
CA GLU A 863 -44.64 16.46 11.79
C GLU A 863 -43.39 16.69 12.67
N GLU A 864 -43.27 16.04 13.84
CA GLU A 864 -42.05 16.12 14.66
C GLU A 864 -40.85 15.44 13.99
N LEU A 865 -41.05 14.32 13.27
CA LEU A 865 -39.97 13.70 12.48
C LEU A 865 -39.48 14.63 11.35
N ASP A 866 -40.38 15.37 10.67
CA ASP A 866 -39.99 16.39 9.69
C ASP A 866 -39.23 17.56 10.33
N VAL A 867 -39.54 17.93 11.56
CA VAL A 867 -38.73 18.89 12.35
C VAL A 867 -37.35 18.31 12.66
N LEU A 868 -37.23 17.03 13.06
CA LEU A 868 -35.93 16.40 13.29
C LEU A 868 -35.06 16.38 12.03
N ARG A 869 -35.64 16.03 10.86
CA ARG A 869 -34.97 16.06 9.54
C ARG A 869 -34.43 17.45 9.16
N THR A 870 -35.03 18.53 9.68
CA THR A 870 -34.78 19.92 9.20
C THR A 870 -34.14 20.84 10.24
N SER A 871 -34.02 20.42 11.51
CA SER A 871 -33.63 21.30 12.64
C SER A 871 -32.13 21.34 12.97
N ALA A 872 -31.26 21.10 11.98
CA ALA A 872 -29.80 21.03 12.12
C ALA A 872 -29.11 22.26 12.77
N GLN A 873 -29.79 23.41 12.90
CA GLN A 873 -29.20 24.67 13.38
C GLN A 873 -29.56 25.07 14.83
N ASN A 874 -30.35 24.28 15.57
CA ASN A 874 -30.66 24.61 16.96
C ASN A 874 -30.83 23.36 17.84
N LYS A 875 -29.76 23.00 18.56
CA LYS A 875 -29.73 21.86 19.49
C LYS A 875 -30.91 21.89 20.48
N GLN A 876 -31.28 23.04 21.05
CA GLN A 876 -32.45 23.12 21.95
C GLN A 876 -33.79 22.85 21.26
N ALA A 877 -33.94 23.18 19.98
CA ALA A 877 -35.15 22.87 19.23
C ALA A 877 -35.19 21.40 18.79
N TYR A 878 -34.03 20.85 18.39
CA TYR A 878 -33.83 19.44 18.09
C TYR A 878 -34.11 18.56 19.32
N ASP A 879 -33.45 18.81 20.45
CA ASP A 879 -33.64 18.07 21.72
C ASP A 879 -35.10 18.14 22.19
N ALA A 880 -35.75 19.31 22.06
CA ALA A 880 -37.16 19.48 22.40
C ALA A 880 -38.11 18.75 21.44
N SER A 881 -37.77 18.64 20.16
CA SER A 881 -38.54 17.87 19.17
C SER A 881 -38.34 16.37 19.38
N LEU A 882 -37.09 15.92 19.60
CA LEU A 882 -36.75 14.53 19.90
C LEU A 882 -37.48 14.05 21.15
N LYS A 883 -37.48 14.86 22.22
CA LYS A 883 -38.25 14.60 23.45
C LYS A 883 -39.76 14.48 23.21
N ARG A 884 -40.35 15.32 22.33
CA ARG A 884 -41.78 15.20 21.97
C ARG A 884 -42.04 13.97 21.10
N ALA A 885 -41.20 13.71 20.12
CA ALA A 885 -41.27 12.57 19.21
C ALA A 885 -41.20 11.23 19.99
N ILE A 886 -40.26 11.08 20.92
CA ILE A 886 -40.16 9.91 21.81
C ILE A 886 -41.44 9.75 22.64
N ALA A 887 -41.96 10.82 23.25
CA ALA A 887 -43.20 10.76 24.03
C ALA A 887 -44.43 10.39 23.18
N MET A 888 -44.54 10.94 21.97
CA MET A 888 -45.59 10.59 21.01
C MET A 888 -45.47 9.12 20.57
N ARG A 889 -44.28 8.66 20.21
CA ARG A 889 -44.02 7.28 19.77
C ARG A 889 -44.37 6.26 20.84
N SER A 890 -44.03 6.55 22.10
CA SER A 890 -44.40 5.74 23.27
C SER A 890 -45.91 5.73 23.54
N SER A 891 -46.60 6.87 23.37
CA SER A 891 -48.07 6.94 23.43
C SER A 891 -48.72 6.04 22.36
N ILE A 892 -48.24 6.15 21.11
CA ILE A 892 -48.71 5.35 19.97
C ILE A 892 -48.48 3.85 20.24
N GLU A 893 -47.31 3.45 20.73
CA GLU A 893 -47.01 2.04 21.07
C GLU A 893 -47.97 1.49 22.14
N GLN A 894 -48.25 2.26 23.21
CA GLN A 894 -49.18 1.85 24.26
C GLN A 894 -50.62 1.73 23.76
N GLU A 895 -51.06 2.63 22.87
CA GLU A 895 -52.39 2.55 22.26
C GLU A 895 -52.49 1.37 21.28
N MET A 896 -51.44 1.10 20.48
CA MET A 896 -51.34 -0.10 19.65
C MET A 896 -51.41 -1.38 20.47
N LEU A 897 -50.70 -1.44 21.60
CA LEU A 897 -50.74 -2.58 22.53
C LEU A 897 -52.14 -2.77 23.14
N ALA A 898 -52.81 -1.67 23.51
CA ALA A 898 -54.13 -1.71 24.14
C ALA A 898 -55.28 -2.04 23.18
N LEU A 899 -55.22 -1.58 21.93
CA LEU A 899 -56.27 -1.76 20.92
C LEU A 899 -56.06 -3.01 20.05
N PHE A 900 -54.82 -3.34 19.71
CA PHE A 900 -54.48 -4.36 18.71
C PHE A 900 -53.52 -5.45 19.22
N GLY A 901 -53.17 -5.44 20.51
CA GLY A 901 -52.27 -6.43 21.10
C GLY A 901 -50.79 -6.24 20.78
N GLY A 902 -50.44 -5.24 19.97
CA GLY A 902 -49.08 -4.88 19.60
C GLY A 902 -48.96 -4.29 18.19
N GLU A 903 -47.77 -3.80 17.89
CA GLU A 903 -47.37 -3.33 16.57
C GLU A 903 -46.65 -4.45 15.79
N ARG A 904 -46.58 -4.33 14.46
CA ARG A 904 -45.75 -5.21 13.62
C ARG A 904 -44.29 -5.14 14.04
N ILE A 905 -43.70 -6.30 14.26
CA ILE A 905 -42.25 -6.43 14.40
C ILE A 905 -41.66 -6.55 13.00
N ALA A 906 -40.97 -5.52 12.54
CA ALA A 906 -40.10 -5.65 11.37
C ALA A 906 -38.99 -6.65 11.71
N GLN A 907 -38.93 -7.77 10.98
CA GLN A 907 -37.76 -8.64 11.07
C GLN A 907 -36.57 -7.89 10.47
N ALA A 908 -35.50 -7.75 11.26
CA ALA A 908 -34.22 -7.32 10.73
C ALA A 908 -33.83 -8.24 9.56
N PRO A 909 -33.19 -7.71 8.49
CA PRO A 909 -32.65 -8.57 7.44
C PRO A 909 -31.69 -9.58 8.09
N PRO A 910 -31.75 -10.87 7.71
CA PRO A 910 -30.90 -11.87 8.34
C PRO A 910 -29.42 -11.50 8.12
N ARG A 911 -28.65 -11.41 9.21
CA ARG A 911 -27.18 -11.49 9.12
C ARG A 911 -26.86 -12.77 8.36
N ASN A 912 -26.00 -12.65 7.34
CA ASN A 912 -25.78 -13.72 6.37
C ASN A 912 -24.72 -14.70 6.88
N ASP A 913 -24.95 -15.25 8.08
CA ASP A 913 -24.00 -16.09 8.82
C ASP A 913 -24.01 -17.52 8.28
N LYS A 914 -23.47 -17.72 7.07
CA LYS A 914 -22.97 -19.01 6.59
C LYS A 914 -21.73 -18.84 5.70
N PRO A 915 -20.65 -19.61 5.95
CA PRO A 915 -19.55 -19.75 5.00
C PRO A 915 -20.03 -20.30 3.66
N THR A 916 -19.43 -19.79 2.58
CA THR A 916 -19.70 -20.21 1.21
C THR A 916 -19.14 -21.62 0.94
N GLU A 917 -19.94 -22.68 1.17
CA GLU A 917 -19.61 -24.00 0.62
C GLU A 917 -19.83 -24.02 -0.89
N VAL A 918 -18.72 -24.06 -1.64
CA VAL A 918 -18.73 -24.28 -3.08
C VAL A 918 -19.24 -25.69 -3.39
N THR A 919 -20.31 -25.80 -4.17
CA THR A 919 -20.60 -27.05 -4.90
C THR A 919 -20.96 -26.78 -6.36
N VAL A 920 -20.15 -27.34 -7.25
CA VAL A 920 -20.33 -27.31 -8.70
C VAL A 920 -21.29 -28.44 -9.10
N GLU A 921 -22.36 -28.18 -9.86
CA GLU A 921 -22.76 -29.02 -11.01
C GLU A 921 -23.90 -28.46 -11.92
N GLN A 922 -23.55 -28.28 -13.20
CA GLN A 922 -24.31 -28.64 -14.42
C GLN A 922 -25.80 -28.23 -14.65
N ALA A 923 -25.96 -27.18 -15.47
CA ALA A 923 -26.61 -27.15 -16.81
C ALA A 923 -28.00 -27.80 -17.12
N ASN A 924 -28.83 -26.99 -17.82
CA ASN A 924 -29.87 -27.32 -18.83
C ASN A 924 -31.22 -27.96 -18.40
N ALA A 925 -32.35 -27.26 -18.64
CA ALA A 925 -33.23 -27.48 -19.83
C ALA A 925 -34.67 -26.89 -19.72
N GLU A 926 -35.01 -26.03 -20.68
CA GLU A 926 -36.27 -25.84 -21.44
C GLU A 926 -37.72 -26.12 -20.91
N VAL A 927 -38.55 -25.04 -20.95
CA VAL A 927 -39.80 -24.83 -21.78
C VAL A 927 -41.16 -25.54 -21.45
N ALA A 928 -42.25 -24.79 -21.78
CA ALA A 928 -43.66 -25.15 -22.09
C ALA A 928 -44.73 -24.98 -20.96
N GLU A 929 -45.62 -23.96 -21.03
CA GLU A 929 -46.98 -23.91 -21.67
C GLU A 929 -48.13 -24.37 -20.70
N THR A 930 -49.43 -24.02 -20.80
CA THR A 930 -50.25 -23.42 -21.89
C THR A 930 -51.50 -22.62 -21.39
N ILE A 931 -51.69 -21.40 -21.91
CA ILE A 931 -52.89 -20.66 -22.43
C ILE A 931 -54.35 -21.12 -22.11
N THR A 932 -55.27 -20.16 -21.81
CA THR A 932 -56.64 -19.88 -22.42
C THR A 932 -57.57 -19.07 -21.48
N ALA A 933 -58.54 -18.21 -21.88
CA ALA A 933 -58.93 -17.61 -23.18
C ALA A 933 -59.82 -16.32 -23.00
N GLN A 934 -60.04 -15.60 -24.12
CA GLN A 934 -60.77 -14.32 -24.33
C GLN A 934 -62.33 -14.47 -24.39
N PRO A 935 -63.19 -13.41 -24.45
CA PRO A 935 -63.31 -12.50 -25.64
C PRO A 935 -63.80 -11.02 -25.47
N GLU A 936 -63.66 -10.25 -26.55
CA GLU A 936 -64.13 -8.86 -26.86
C GLU A 936 -65.64 -8.82 -27.34
N PRO A 937 -66.23 -7.78 -28.03
CA PRO A 937 -65.74 -6.49 -28.59
C PRO A 937 -66.71 -5.25 -28.59
N VAL A 938 -66.29 -4.13 -29.22
CA VAL A 938 -66.98 -3.42 -30.35
C VAL A 938 -66.28 -2.09 -30.75
N VAL A 939 -66.16 -1.82 -32.06
CA VAL A 939 -65.61 -0.58 -32.70
C VAL A 939 -66.74 0.16 -33.46
N PRO A 940 -66.59 1.44 -33.91
CA PRO A 940 -66.15 1.65 -35.31
C PRO A 940 -65.32 2.93 -35.62
N THR A 941 -64.42 2.80 -36.60
CA THR A 941 -63.64 3.85 -37.32
C THR A 941 -64.48 4.53 -38.43
N PRO A 942 -64.02 5.58 -39.19
CA PRO A 942 -63.10 5.37 -40.36
C PRO A 942 -62.21 6.55 -40.88
N GLU A 943 -61.11 6.19 -41.59
CA GLU A 943 -60.53 6.81 -42.83
C GLU A 943 -59.95 8.27 -42.83
N LYS A 944 -58.89 8.65 -43.59
CA LYS A 944 -57.88 7.94 -44.44
C LYS A 944 -56.62 8.81 -44.73
N ALA A 945 -55.58 8.18 -45.31
CA ALA A 945 -54.25 8.68 -45.77
C ALA A 945 -54.32 9.70 -46.97
N PRO A 946 -53.23 10.28 -47.56
CA PRO A 946 -51.86 9.71 -47.76
C PRO A 946 -50.59 10.63 -47.81
N ASP A 947 -49.42 9.96 -47.84
CA ASP A 947 -48.11 10.23 -48.48
C ASP A 947 -47.62 11.66 -48.85
N THR A 948 -46.38 12.02 -48.48
CA THR A 948 -45.18 12.05 -49.38
C THR A 948 -43.92 12.73 -48.78
N ALA A 949 -42.75 12.18 -49.17
CA ALA A 949 -41.39 12.69 -49.41
C ALA A 949 -40.87 14.10 -48.93
N PRO A 950 -39.53 14.29 -48.80
CA PRO A 950 -38.93 15.39 -48.01
C PRO A 950 -38.33 16.58 -48.81
N ASN A 951 -38.23 17.75 -48.15
CA ASN A 951 -37.24 18.84 -48.29
C ASN A 951 -37.75 20.09 -47.53
N SER A 952 -37.11 20.57 -46.46
CA SER A 952 -35.89 21.42 -46.40
C SER A 952 -36.17 22.94 -46.51
N ILE A 953 -35.44 23.77 -45.73
CA ILE A 953 -35.14 25.21 -45.99
C ILE A 953 -36.36 26.15 -45.78
N GLU A 954 -36.31 27.30 -45.09
CA GLU A 954 -35.29 28.13 -44.39
C GLU A 954 -36.08 28.95 -43.31
N ARG A 955 -35.53 29.63 -42.30
CA ARG A 955 -34.44 30.62 -42.34
C ARG A 955 -34.11 31.15 -40.92
N ASN A 956 -32.82 31.42 -40.67
CA ASN A 956 -32.23 32.41 -39.74
C ASN A 956 -32.66 32.40 -38.24
N GLU A 957 -31.75 32.44 -37.26
CA GLU A 957 -30.37 32.96 -37.26
C GLU A 957 -29.36 32.02 -36.54
N VAL A 958 -28.06 32.27 -36.77
CA VAL A 958 -26.92 31.39 -36.46
C VAL A 958 -25.86 32.22 -35.73
N MET A 959 -25.24 31.79 -34.63
CA MET A 959 -23.90 31.15 -34.52
C MET A 959 -23.63 30.98 -33.00
N ARG A 960 -23.37 29.78 -32.48
CA ARG A 960 -22.11 29.02 -32.49
C ARG A 960 -20.94 29.68 -31.77
N TYR A 961 -20.42 29.02 -30.73
CA TYR A 961 -19.04 28.50 -30.71
C TYR A 961 -18.97 27.15 -29.96
N THR A 962 -18.90 26.05 -30.72
CA THR A 962 -17.92 24.98 -30.46
C THR A 962 -16.56 25.45 -31.05
N VAL A 963 -15.40 24.82 -30.93
CA VAL A 963 -14.96 23.44 -30.58
C VAL A 963 -13.64 23.61 -29.74
N GLN A 964 -12.74 22.66 -29.42
CA GLN A 964 -12.45 21.31 -29.95
C GLN A 964 -11.69 20.45 -28.92
N ILE A 965 -11.77 19.12 -29.07
CA ILE A 965 -10.68 18.19 -28.71
C ILE A 965 -10.22 17.54 -30.02
N GLY A 966 -8.92 17.40 -30.19
CA GLY A 966 -8.27 16.59 -31.22
C GLY A 966 -6.86 16.24 -30.74
N ALA A 967 -6.23 15.16 -31.21
CA ALA A 967 -6.69 14.16 -32.15
C ALA A 967 -5.88 12.88 -31.97
N PHE A 968 -6.48 11.72 -32.25
CA PHE A 968 -5.71 10.49 -32.48
C PHE A 968 -6.02 9.93 -33.87
N ALA A 969 -4.97 9.46 -34.52
CA ALA A 969 -5.00 8.93 -35.88
C ALA A 969 -5.19 7.41 -35.88
N SER A 970 -5.49 6.86 -37.06
CA SER A 970 -5.64 5.42 -37.38
C SER A 970 -6.77 4.66 -36.66
N THR A 971 -7.74 4.24 -37.45
CA THR A 971 -8.89 3.39 -37.09
C THR A 971 -8.53 1.91 -36.95
N PRO A 972 -9.03 1.22 -35.90
CA PRO A 972 -9.36 -0.21 -35.95
C PRO A 972 -10.79 -0.46 -36.45
N ASN A 973 -11.05 -1.68 -36.93
CA ASN A 973 -12.32 -2.09 -37.55
C ASN A 973 -13.33 -2.62 -36.51
N PHE A 974 -14.61 -2.23 -36.63
CA PHE A 974 -15.73 -2.73 -35.82
C PHE A 974 -16.86 -3.38 -36.67
N ASP A 975 -16.50 -4.11 -37.73
CA ASP A 975 -17.39 -5.09 -38.36
C ASP A 975 -17.72 -6.24 -37.38
N GLY A 976 -18.73 -6.09 -36.50
CA GLY A 976 -19.07 -7.20 -35.61
C GLY A 976 -20.11 -7.07 -34.50
N MET A 977 -20.84 -5.95 -34.32
CA MET A 977 -21.93 -5.90 -33.33
C MET A 977 -23.29 -5.52 -33.95
N PRO A 978 -24.29 -6.43 -33.94
CA PRO A 978 -25.65 -6.10 -34.34
C PRO A 978 -26.39 -5.30 -33.26
N THR A 979 -27.35 -4.51 -33.75
CA THR A 979 -28.15 -3.50 -33.06
C THR A 979 -29.01 -4.01 -31.90
N ALA A 980 -29.24 -3.12 -30.93
CA ALA A 980 -30.24 -3.27 -29.87
C ALA A 980 -31.68 -3.10 -30.38
N GLU A 981 -32.59 -3.90 -29.82
CA GLU A 981 -34.02 -3.64 -29.62
C GLU A 981 -34.38 -4.19 -28.22
N ALA A 982 -35.13 -3.50 -27.36
CA ALA A 982 -35.70 -2.15 -27.47
C ALA A 982 -36.08 -1.57 -26.09
N ALA A 983 -36.20 -0.23 -26.08
CA ALA A 983 -36.98 0.62 -25.15
C ALA A 983 -36.58 0.66 -23.66
#